data_AF-A0A972RGJ3-F1
#
_entry.id   AF-A0A972RGJ3-F1
#
_cell.length_a   1.000
_cell.length_b   1.000
_cell.length_c   1.000
_cell.angle_alpha   90.00
_cell.angle_beta   90.00
_cell.angle_gamma   90.00
#
_symmetry.space_group_name_H-M   'P 1'
#
loop_
_entity.id
_entity.type
_entity.pdbx_description
1 polymer ?
#
loop_
_entity_poly.entity_id
_entity_poly.type
_entity_poly.pdbx_seq_one_letter_code
_entity_poly.pdbx_strand_id
1 'polypeptide(L)'
;MKVAKKILLPTFILLLVVVPLLLGKRARKVLSLLEQSSIYFSTTPTGNLALRINDELIVLRPDGSSKETLSFIDSGLSVHGDFDYFNNGDLLIYHSRTPSNGLRNIKRLRLPQEQNLLEDSGLYRCDFYGRNCRIFSQSLPEFPDKFALFIDRSEDTVYIADTQQSTLYKMNKDGKRLASRAWVTHFPNQIFLKDQKLYIADTNNKQIKIVSAKTKTFADEIAHHKLDITQEHRWPMHIVGTPETWWLMIASGDMSKGRIKVFNSNWESSFIPAHPSGAKLSGLAFFANQVWTTDIAQNKIYRFSLTGKQLSDIYNLEVKAAFSTLSRLKARYQFRVTYNLISYFLVAILGIFVPISLLGKKETNRPTGKPFSILEQSQLPWKICPYCEEKTTFVYKSRSKSTWENEMYCALCFVRLETYFFQRFKRRQWVVDRLFYGLFLCTFLVTVFGPRVLWNSPEFKAISLFFPVYWVLSYKFRQLVVAEAPTKEAMDFFADPPLPLDANVLPDEIIRDKDGVYWMEQPRKKRRQCLRNLKAILAFFCWLGFLVYLILRMGINTWEVYAITLPFLLPIVFVNRLFGQIARERLGLSGEDLLIDDGGGRIGKGRETQIKYSRGLLTITGCVVALGLPAKRRFHLDTIEWQVMPKVILGEEISPWQFWEQSYKDGHARAKLLRIFITMIVYYSILLPIMFYLVS
;
A
#
# COMPACT_ATOMS: atom_id res chain seq x y z
N MET A 1 6.26 28.53 -13.79
CA MET A 1 5.12 27.59 -13.61
C MET A 1 5.14 26.35 -14.51
N LYS A 2 5.41 26.45 -15.83
CA LYS A 2 5.52 25.27 -16.74
C LYS A 2 6.67 24.31 -16.37
N VAL A 3 7.82 24.85 -15.96
CA VAL A 3 8.99 24.06 -15.51
C VAL A 3 8.68 23.30 -14.22
N ALA A 4 8.05 23.97 -13.24
CA ALA A 4 7.58 23.36 -12.01
C ALA A 4 6.66 22.16 -12.27
N LYS A 5 5.69 22.25 -13.18
CA LYS A 5 4.83 21.11 -13.56
C LYS A 5 5.58 19.95 -14.22
N LYS A 6 6.58 20.25 -15.06
CA LYS A 6 7.36 19.22 -15.77
C LYS A 6 8.28 18.43 -14.86
N ILE A 7 8.75 19.03 -13.75
CA ILE A 7 9.73 18.40 -12.86
C ILE A 7 9.07 17.90 -11.57
N LEU A 8 8.25 18.71 -10.88
CA LEU A 8 7.69 18.33 -9.58
C LEU A 8 6.70 17.18 -9.67
N LEU A 9 5.87 17.11 -10.72
CA LEU A 9 4.86 16.06 -10.83
C LEU A 9 5.49 14.66 -11.03
N PRO A 10 6.45 14.46 -11.97
CA PRO A 10 7.16 13.19 -12.06
C PRO A 10 7.95 12.84 -10.81
N THR A 11 8.65 13.80 -10.19
CA THR A 11 9.43 13.55 -8.96
C THR A 11 8.52 13.17 -7.80
N PHE A 12 7.35 13.79 -7.67
CA PHE A 12 6.37 13.47 -6.65
C PHE A 12 5.74 12.09 -6.87
N ILE A 13 5.36 11.75 -8.11
CA ILE A 13 4.88 10.41 -8.47
C ILE A 13 5.97 9.35 -8.21
N LEU A 14 7.22 9.65 -8.57
CA LEU A 14 8.36 8.77 -8.32
C LEU A 14 8.54 8.53 -6.82
N LEU A 15 8.53 9.58 -6.00
CA LEU A 15 8.60 9.46 -4.54
C LEU A 15 7.45 8.61 -3.98
N LEU A 16 6.22 8.86 -4.43
CA LEU A 16 5.03 8.16 -3.97
C LEU A 16 4.98 6.67 -4.35
N VAL A 17 5.62 6.26 -5.45
CA VAL A 17 5.64 4.86 -5.89
C VAL A 17 6.90 4.14 -5.41
N VAL A 18 8.06 4.77 -5.55
CA VAL A 18 9.36 4.16 -5.26
C VAL A 18 9.59 4.05 -3.76
N VAL A 19 9.24 5.07 -2.96
CA VAL A 19 9.47 5.03 -1.51
C VAL A 19 8.70 3.87 -0.86
N PRO A 20 7.39 3.65 -1.13
CA PRO A 20 6.68 2.52 -0.54
C PRO A 20 7.24 1.18 -1.01
N LEU A 21 7.59 1.02 -2.29
CA LEU A 21 8.20 -0.23 -2.79
C LEU A 21 9.53 -0.54 -2.09
N LEU A 22 10.37 0.48 -1.90
CA LEU A 22 11.64 0.34 -1.16
C LEU A 22 11.40 0.03 0.31
N LEU A 23 10.45 0.71 0.96
CA LEU A 23 10.05 0.46 2.35
C LEU A 23 9.48 -0.96 2.51
N GLY A 24 8.65 -1.43 1.59
CA GLY A 24 8.08 -2.78 1.60
C GLY A 24 9.12 -3.88 1.35
N LYS A 25 10.08 -3.66 0.44
CA LYS A 25 11.23 -4.58 0.27
C LYS A 25 12.08 -4.62 1.54
N ARG A 26 12.32 -3.47 2.15
CA ARG A 26 13.11 -3.35 3.39
C ARG A 26 12.43 -4.02 4.58
N ALA A 27 11.14 -3.78 4.75
CA ALA A 27 10.35 -4.37 5.82
C ALA A 27 10.29 -5.90 5.72
N ARG A 28 10.18 -6.46 4.51
CA ARG A 28 10.31 -7.91 4.30
C ARG A 28 11.67 -8.44 4.75
N LYS A 29 12.76 -7.71 4.48
CA LYS A 29 14.10 -8.07 4.96
C LYS A 29 14.21 -8.00 6.49
N VAL A 30 13.60 -7.00 7.14
CA VAL A 30 13.57 -6.93 8.61
C VAL A 30 12.80 -8.11 9.18
N LEU A 31 11.67 -8.47 8.57
CA LEU A 31 10.86 -9.60 9.01
C LEU A 31 11.61 -10.94 8.88
N SER A 32 12.34 -11.16 7.78
CA SER A 32 13.16 -12.37 7.62
C SER A 32 14.30 -12.41 8.64
N LEU A 33 14.88 -11.26 9.00
CA LEU A 33 15.90 -11.19 10.05
C LEU A 33 15.32 -11.56 11.42
N LEU A 34 14.12 -11.06 11.76
CA LEU A 34 13.42 -11.43 12.99
C LEU A 34 13.13 -12.94 13.07
N GLU A 35 12.83 -13.60 11.95
CA GLU A 35 12.62 -15.06 11.94
C GLU A 35 13.89 -15.83 12.31
N GLN A 36 15.05 -15.38 11.84
CA GLN A 36 16.31 -16.09 12.02
C GLN A 36 17.05 -15.73 13.29
N SER A 37 16.84 -14.52 13.81
CA SER A 37 17.58 -14.02 14.97
C SER A 37 16.94 -14.39 16.31
N SER A 38 15.89 -15.20 16.30
CA SER A 38 15.07 -15.44 17.49
C SER A 38 15.10 -16.88 17.99
N ILE A 39 15.72 -17.83 17.28
CA ILE A 39 15.81 -19.23 17.74
C ILE A 39 17.23 -19.75 17.73
N TYR A 40 17.67 -20.23 18.88
CA TYR A 40 18.98 -20.86 19.04
C TYR A 40 18.87 -22.06 19.97
N PHE A 41 19.73 -23.04 19.76
CA PHE A 41 19.86 -24.21 20.60
C PHE A 41 21.26 -24.24 21.21
N SER A 42 21.34 -24.64 22.48
CA SER A 42 22.59 -25.10 23.09
C SER A 42 22.26 -26.25 24.05
N THR A 43 23.24 -27.09 24.38
CA THR A 43 23.08 -28.07 25.45
C THR A 43 23.49 -27.46 26.79
N THR A 44 22.89 -27.86 27.90
CA THR A 44 23.38 -27.47 29.23
C THR A 44 24.53 -28.41 29.65
N PRO A 45 25.36 -28.04 30.64
CA PRO A 45 26.38 -28.95 31.19
C PRO A 45 25.78 -30.21 31.83
N THR A 46 24.52 -30.13 32.24
CA THR A 46 23.74 -31.25 32.78
C THR A 46 23.11 -32.14 31.70
N GLY A 47 23.44 -31.93 30.42
CA GLY A 47 22.93 -32.75 29.32
C GLY A 47 21.46 -32.52 28.99
N ASN A 48 20.92 -31.33 29.26
CA ASN A 48 19.59 -30.90 28.80
C ASN A 48 19.73 -30.04 27.54
N LEU A 49 18.64 -29.81 26.81
CA LEU A 49 18.62 -28.93 25.62
C LEU A 49 18.02 -27.58 25.99
N ALA A 50 18.81 -26.53 25.96
CA ALA A 50 18.32 -25.17 26.08
C ALA A 50 17.90 -24.63 24.70
N LEU A 51 16.70 -24.07 24.64
CA LEU A 51 16.09 -23.49 23.46
C LEU A 51 15.74 -22.04 23.78
N ARG A 52 16.42 -21.10 23.13
CA ARG A 52 16.07 -19.68 23.21
C ARG A 52 15.05 -19.37 22.14
N ILE A 53 13.91 -18.79 22.53
CA ILE A 53 12.89 -18.26 21.62
C ILE A 53 12.65 -16.80 22.00
N ASN A 54 13.17 -15.88 21.18
CA ASN A 54 13.14 -14.45 21.47
C ASN A 54 13.80 -14.14 22.84
N ASP A 55 13.02 -13.62 23.78
CA ASP A 55 13.47 -13.22 25.12
C ASP A 55 13.23 -14.32 26.18
N GLU A 56 12.82 -15.51 25.76
CA GLU A 56 12.63 -16.67 26.64
C GLU A 56 13.71 -17.73 26.38
N LEU A 57 14.20 -18.35 27.45
CA LEU A 57 15.09 -19.51 27.43
C LEU A 57 14.38 -20.68 28.10
N ILE A 58 14.11 -21.72 27.32
CA ILE A 58 13.39 -22.91 27.76
C ILE A 58 14.36 -24.09 27.80
N VAL A 59 14.56 -24.70 28.95
CA VAL A 59 15.42 -25.88 29.11
C VAL A 59 14.57 -27.13 29.04
N LEU A 60 14.86 -28.01 28.08
CA LEU A 60 14.14 -29.24 27.80
C LEU A 60 14.95 -30.46 28.22
N ARG A 61 14.27 -31.45 28.82
CA ARG A 61 14.83 -32.78 29.09
C ARG A 61 14.92 -33.61 27.79
N PRO A 62 15.66 -34.75 27.78
CA PRO A 62 15.72 -35.66 26.64
C PRO A 62 14.36 -36.13 26.09
N ASP A 63 13.33 -36.21 26.94
CA ASP A 63 11.97 -36.58 26.55
C ASP A 63 11.17 -35.43 25.90
N GLY A 64 11.68 -34.19 25.96
CA GLY A 64 11.03 -32.98 25.46
C GLY A 64 10.18 -32.23 26.50
N SER A 65 10.11 -32.71 27.75
CA SER A 65 9.44 -32.00 28.84
C SER A 65 10.22 -30.75 29.24
N SER A 66 9.51 -29.69 29.63
CA SER A 66 10.16 -28.49 30.17
C SER A 66 10.75 -28.81 31.54
N LYS A 67 12.02 -28.51 31.71
CA LYS A 67 12.69 -28.49 33.02
C LYS A 67 12.56 -27.11 33.65
N GLU A 68 12.74 -26.07 32.85
CA GLU A 68 12.82 -24.69 33.33
C GLU A 68 12.50 -23.71 32.20
N THR A 69 11.95 -22.56 32.54
CA THR A 69 11.70 -21.45 31.61
C THR A 69 12.13 -20.15 32.27
N LEU A 70 12.90 -19.36 31.54
CA LEU A 70 13.57 -18.18 32.03
C LEU A 70 13.28 -17.01 31.08
N SER A 71 12.85 -15.88 31.63
CA SER A 71 12.61 -14.64 30.89
C SER A 71 13.82 -13.70 31.06
N PHE A 72 14.46 -13.34 29.96
CA PHE A 72 15.54 -12.35 29.98
C PHE A 72 15.03 -10.95 30.32
N ILE A 73 13.80 -10.62 29.90
CA ILE A 73 13.15 -9.34 30.19
C ILE A 73 12.97 -9.16 31.70
N ASP A 74 12.61 -10.23 32.42
CA ASP A 74 12.42 -10.18 33.88
C ASP A 74 13.74 -9.89 34.62
N SER A 75 14.87 -10.13 33.95
CA SER A 75 16.23 -9.84 34.44
C SER A 75 16.76 -8.50 33.91
N GLY A 76 15.95 -7.69 33.23
CA GLY A 76 16.37 -6.42 32.62
C GLY A 76 17.29 -6.59 31.40
N LEU A 77 17.38 -7.80 30.84
CA LEU A 77 18.26 -8.12 29.72
C LEU A 77 17.45 -8.18 28.43
N SER A 78 17.87 -7.42 27.42
CA SER A 78 17.47 -7.65 26.04
C SER A 78 18.54 -8.47 25.34
N VAL A 79 18.22 -9.71 25.00
CA VAL A 79 19.18 -10.69 24.48
C VAL A 79 18.98 -10.91 22.99
N HIS A 80 20.07 -10.89 22.22
CA HIS A 80 20.04 -11.25 20.80
C HIS A 80 21.26 -12.04 20.38
N GLY A 81 21.19 -12.65 19.19
CA GLY A 81 22.26 -13.53 18.68
C GLY A 81 22.32 -14.88 19.38
N ASP A 82 23.45 -15.54 19.25
CA ASP A 82 23.65 -16.90 19.77
C ASP A 82 23.92 -16.90 21.29
N PHE A 83 23.81 -18.07 21.92
CA PHE A 83 24.09 -18.24 23.35
C PHE A 83 24.69 -19.62 23.60
N ASP A 84 25.46 -19.77 24.68
CA ASP A 84 26.00 -21.07 25.08
C ASP A 84 26.34 -21.09 26.57
N TYR A 85 26.61 -22.29 27.09
CA TYR A 85 26.95 -22.53 28.48
C TYR A 85 28.43 -22.83 28.67
N PHE A 86 29.00 -22.22 29.72
CA PHE A 86 30.23 -22.66 30.33
C PHE A 86 30.01 -23.97 31.10
N ASN A 87 31.10 -24.68 31.40
CA ASN A 87 31.05 -25.96 32.11
C ASN A 87 30.41 -25.86 33.50
N ASN A 88 30.56 -24.71 34.17
CA ASN A 88 29.98 -24.46 35.48
C ASN A 88 28.47 -24.13 35.45
N GLY A 89 27.84 -24.06 34.27
CA GLY A 89 26.43 -23.73 34.13
C GLY A 89 26.15 -22.24 33.88
N ASP A 90 27.18 -21.38 33.91
CA ASP A 90 26.99 -19.98 33.54
C ASP A 90 26.61 -19.86 32.07
N LEU A 91 25.72 -18.92 31.79
CA LEU A 91 25.23 -18.62 30.46
C LEU A 91 26.01 -17.45 29.86
N LEU A 92 26.49 -17.59 28.63
CA LEU A 92 27.02 -16.47 27.85
C LEU A 92 25.98 -15.99 26.84
N ILE A 93 25.61 -14.71 26.95
CA ILE A 93 24.62 -14.05 26.10
C ILE A 93 25.12 -12.69 25.66
N TYR A 94 24.60 -12.16 24.55
CA TYR A 94 24.79 -10.76 24.20
C TYR A 94 23.61 -9.92 24.64
N HIS A 95 23.88 -8.87 25.40
CA HIS A 95 22.91 -7.88 25.83
C HIS A 95 23.04 -6.58 25.01
N SER A 96 21.90 -6.02 24.61
CA SER A 96 21.84 -4.65 24.10
C SER A 96 20.93 -3.78 24.94
N ARG A 97 21.42 -2.61 25.33
CA ARG A 97 20.65 -1.62 26.09
C ARG A 97 19.38 -1.17 25.38
N THR A 98 19.43 -1.05 24.06
CA THR A 98 18.21 -0.82 23.28
C THR A 98 17.62 -2.14 22.87
N PRO A 99 16.34 -2.42 23.18
CA PRO A 99 15.66 -3.55 22.58
C PRO A 99 15.84 -3.49 21.07
N SER A 100 15.99 -4.65 20.45
CA SER A 100 16.24 -4.84 19.00
C SER A 100 15.06 -4.38 18.16
N ASN A 101 14.70 -3.10 18.25
CA ASN A 101 13.71 -2.47 17.41
C ASN A 101 14.30 -2.51 16.01
N GLY A 102 13.74 -3.32 15.10
CA GLY A 102 14.26 -3.54 13.74
C GLY A 102 14.47 -2.27 12.90
N LEU A 103 14.04 -1.10 13.41
CA LEU A 103 14.37 0.22 12.91
C LEU A 103 15.84 0.65 13.18
N ARG A 104 16.59 0.09 14.13
CA ARG A 104 18.01 0.47 14.37
C ARG A 104 18.93 -0.05 13.26
N ASN A 105 18.64 -1.25 12.73
CA ASN A 105 19.32 -1.80 11.56
C ASN A 105 19.13 -0.92 10.31
N ILE A 106 18.18 0.01 10.34
CA ILE A 106 17.96 0.96 9.25
C ILE A 106 19.01 2.07 9.24
N LYS A 107 19.41 2.59 10.42
CA LYS A 107 20.39 3.68 10.54
C LYS A 107 21.82 3.22 10.29
N ARG A 108 22.17 1.99 10.68
CA ARG A 108 23.54 1.42 10.56
C ARG A 108 23.99 1.13 9.12
N LEU A 109 23.08 1.04 8.15
CA LEU A 109 23.42 0.74 6.75
C LEU A 109 24.06 1.90 5.97
N ARG A 110 24.29 3.09 6.57
CA ARG A 110 24.69 4.28 5.78
C ARG A 110 25.80 5.15 6.36
N LEU A 111 26.24 4.95 7.58
CA LEU A 111 27.30 5.79 8.15
C LEU A 111 28.28 4.89 8.92
N PRO A 112 29.60 4.99 8.66
CA PRO A 112 30.60 4.46 9.57
C PRO A 112 30.37 5.16 10.91
N GLN A 113 29.76 4.42 11.84
CA GLN A 113 29.42 4.96 13.15
C GLN A 113 30.72 5.00 13.94
N GLU A 114 31.10 6.18 14.43
CA GLU A 114 32.12 6.28 15.48
C GLU A 114 31.74 5.31 16.60
N GLN A 115 32.69 4.46 16.97
CA GLN A 115 32.55 3.43 18.00
C GLN A 115 32.49 4.05 19.40
N ASN A 116 31.55 4.96 19.62
CA ASN A 116 31.13 5.30 20.97
C ASN A 116 30.39 4.06 21.47
N LEU A 117 31.15 3.15 22.08
CA LEU A 117 30.66 2.00 22.83
C LEU A 117 29.49 2.50 23.67
N LEU A 118 28.28 2.11 23.32
CA LEU A 118 27.13 2.46 24.14
C LEU A 118 27.38 1.78 25.48
N GLU A 119 27.56 2.59 26.52
CA GLU A 119 27.61 2.13 27.90
C GLU A 119 26.45 1.12 28.08
N ASP A 120 26.81 -0.13 28.44
CA ASP A 120 25.93 -1.28 28.71
C ASP A 120 25.55 -2.21 27.54
N SER A 121 26.20 -2.18 26.36
CA SER A 121 26.05 -3.25 25.36
C SER A 121 27.29 -4.15 25.29
N GLY A 122 27.07 -5.47 25.22
CA GLY A 122 28.19 -6.42 25.16
C GLY A 122 27.80 -7.86 25.45
N LEU A 123 28.80 -8.74 25.51
CA LEU A 123 28.62 -10.10 26.01
C LEU A 123 28.61 -10.09 27.53
N TYR A 124 27.64 -10.78 28.12
CA TYR A 124 27.48 -10.96 29.56
C TYR A 124 27.56 -12.44 29.90
N ARG A 125 28.36 -12.75 30.91
CA ARG A 125 28.40 -14.06 31.57
C ARG A 125 27.47 -13.98 32.78
N CYS A 126 26.44 -14.81 32.78
CA CYS A 126 25.38 -14.80 33.77
C CYS A 126 25.34 -16.12 34.53
N ASP A 127 25.49 -16.05 35.85
CA ASP A 127 24.94 -17.07 36.74
C ASP A 127 23.43 -16.80 36.81
N PHE A 128 22.68 -17.56 36.02
CA PHE A 128 21.25 -17.30 35.88
C PHE A 128 20.48 -17.59 37.17
N TYR A 129 20.89 -18.62 37.92
CA TYR A 129 20.23 -18.97 39.19
C TYR A 129 20.55 -17.97 40.29
N GLY A 130 21.81 -17.51 40.34
CA GLY A 130 22.23 -16.41 41.22
C GLY A 130 21.75 -15.03 40.76
N ARG A 131 21.11 -14.92 39.58
CA ARG A 131 20.69 -13.67 38.92
C ARG A 131 21.81 -12.63 38.82
N ASN A 132 23.04 -13.09 38.63
CA ASN A 132 24.20 -12.22 38.58
C ASN A 132 24.81 -12.27 37.17
N CYS A 133 24.79 -11.12 36.48
CA CYS A 133 25.37 -10.97 35.15
C CYS A 133 26.51 -9.96 35.20
N ARG A 134 27.66 -10.35 34.64
CA ARG A 134 28.82 -9.47 34.48
C ARG A 134 29.25 -9.41 33.03
N ILE A 135 29.79 -8.26 32.62
CA ILE A 135 30.41 -8.12 31.30
C ILE A 135 31.50 -9.17 31.16
N PHE A 136 31.41 -9.96 30.10
CA PHE A 136 32.35 -11.03 29.81
C PHE A 136 33.63 -10.47 29.19
N SER A 137 33.54 -9.57 28.21
CA SER A 137 34.71 -8.95 27.59
C SER A 137 34.43 -7.51 27.20
N GLN A 138 35.33 -6.60 27.60
CA GLN A 138 35.35 -5.21 27.15
C GLN A 138 36.15 -5.03 25.86
N SER A 139 36.88 -6.07 25.42
CA SER A 139 37.79 -6.01 24.27
C SER A 139 37.15 -6.33 22.92
N LEU A 140 35.88 -6.75 22.93
CA LEU A 140 35.12 -7.10 21.74
C LEU A 140 34.36 -5.89 21.20
N PRO A 141 34.15 -5.83 19.87
CA PRO A 141 33.24 -4.84 19.31
C PRO A 141 31.79 -5.14 19.72
N GLU A 142 30.90 -4.18 19.50
CA GLU A 142 29.47 -4.46 19.54
C GLU A 142 29.10 -5.49 18.45
N PHE A 143 28.19 -6.41 18.79
CA PHE A 143 27.54 -7.30 17.84
C PHE A 143 26.12 -6.80 17.58
N PRO A 144 25.94 -5.82 16.68
CA PRO A 144 24.64 -5.19 16.45
C PRO A 144 23.59 -6.12 15.80
N ASP A 145 24.03 -7.21 15.18
CA ASP A 145 23.24 -8.19 14.44
C ASP A 145 23.59 -9.62 14.91
N LYS A 146 23.17 -10.62 14.13
CA LYS A 146 23.51 -12.04 14.34
C LYS A 146 25.03 -12.25 14.41
N PHE A 147 25.47 -13.03 15.37
CA PHE A 147 26.80 -13.64 15.47
C PHE A 147 26.60 -15.11 15.82
N ALA A 148 27.63 -15.94 15.61
CA ALA A 148 27.62 -17.33 16.07
C ALA A 148 28.54 -17.50 17.28
N LEU A 149 28.14 -18.33 18.22
CA LEU A 149 28.86 -18.58 19.47
C LEU A 149 29.04 -20.08 19.68
N PHE A 150 30.20 -20.47 20.22
CA PHE A 150 30.43 -21.84 20.67
C PHE A 150 31.41 -21.82 21.83
N ILE A 151 31.11 -22.56 22.89
CA ILE A 151 31.97 -22.72 24.06
C ILE A 151 32.45 -24.17 24.14
N ASP A 152 33.76 -24.35 24.07
CA ASP A 152 34.40 -25.62 24.41
C ASP A 152 34.43 -25.77 25.93
N ARG A 153 33.49 -26.52 26.48
CA ARG A 153 33.33 -26.72 27.94
C ARG A 153 34.47 -27.50 28.59
N SER A 154 35.32 -28.19 27.83
CA SER A 154 36.48 -28.86 28.42
C SER A 154 37.50 -27.86 28.96
N GLU A 155 37.60 -26.69 28.32
CA GLU A 155 38.55 -25.62 28.65
C GLU A 155 37.87 -24.27 28.97
N ASP A 156 36.54 -24.20 28.85
CA ASP A 156 35.75 -22.97 28.83
C ASP A 156 36.29 -21.94 27.80
N THR A 157 36.78 -22.44 26.66
CA THR A 157 37.29 -21.61 25.56
C THR A 157 36.11 -21.14 24.70
N VAL A 158 36.01 -19.83 24.47
CA VAL A 158 34.91 -19.21 23.73
C VAL A 158 35.35 -18.86 22.32
N TYR A 159 34.57 -19.29 21.35
CA TYR A 159 34.71 -18.97 19.93
C TYR A 159 33.53 -18.11 19.49
N ILE A 160 33.81 -17.02 18.78
CA ILE A 160 32.78 -16.13 18.24
C ILE A 160 33.07 -15.90 16.77
N ALA A 161 32.03 -16.01 15.94
CA ALA A 161 32.05 -15.50 14.57
C ALA A 161 31.20 -14.25 14.45
N ASP A 162 31.86 -13.12 14.24
CA ASP A 162 31.20 -11.85 13.94
C ASP A 162 30.78 -11.85 12.48
N THR A 163 29.48 -11.99 12.25
CA THR A 163 28.89 -12.05 10.92
C THR A 163 29.10 -10.77 10.12
N GLN A 164 29.11 -9.60 10.77
CA GLN A 164 29.22 -8.31 10.10
C GLN A 164 30.66 -7.99 9.75
N GLN A 165 31.56 -8.11 10.72
CA GLN A 165 32.97 -7.79 10.54
C GLN A 165 33.75 -8.96 9.91
N SER A 166 33.09 -10.08 9.65
CA SER A 166 33.70 -11.29 9.10
C SER A 166 34.95 -11.69 9.88
N THR A 167 34.90 -11.60 11.21
CA THR A 167 36.03 -11.80 12.10
C THR A 167 35.76 -12.94 13.05
N LEU A 168 36.75 -13.81 13.26
CA LEU A 168 36.70 -14.81 14.31
C LEU A 168 37.47 -14.35 15.54
N TYR A 169 36.92 -14.65 16.70
CA TYR A 169 37.55 -14.41 18.00
C TYR A 169 37.68 -15.73 18.75
N LYS A 170 38.83 -15.92 19.39
CA LYS A 170 39.08 -16.95 20.39
C LYS A 170 39.37 -16.28 21.72
N MET A 171 38.68 -16.68 22.76
CA MET A 171 38.81 -16.11 24.09
C MET A 171 38.86 -17.20 25.15
N ASN A 172 39.46 -16.88 26.30
CA ASN A 172 39.41 -17.76 27.45
C ASN A 172 38.10 -17.56 28.26
N LYS A 173 37.95 -18.34 29.33
CA LYS A 173 36.82 -18.30 30.26
C LYS A 173 36.59 -16.95 30.97
N ASP A 174 37.60 -16.08 30.99
CA ASP A 174 37.56 -14.75 31.62
C ASP A 174 37.33 -13.63 30.59
N GLY A 175 37.10 -13.99 29.32
CA GLY A 175 36.84 -13.06 28.23
C GLY A 175 38.07 -12.31 27.73
N LYS A 176 39.27 -12.76 28.10
CA LYS A 176 40.53 -12.29 27.50
C LYS A 176 40.66 -12.87 26.09
N ARG A 177 40.85 -11.99 25.12
CA ARG A 177 41.13 -12.38 23.73
C ARG A 177 42.47 -13.10 23.63
N LEU A 178 42.43 -14.37 23.20
CA LEU A 178 43.60 -15.22 22.97
C LEU A 178 44.13 -15.09 21.54
N ALA A 179 43.20 -15.02 20.58
CA ALA A 179 43.52 -14.81 19.17
C ALA A 179 42.31 -14.18 18.46
N SER A 180 42.56 -13.50 17.34
CA SER A 180 41.52 -13.03 16.44
C SER A 180 42.05 -13.01 15.01
N ARG A 181 41.16 -13.22 14.04
CA ARG A 181 41.50 -13.11 12.64
C ARG A 181 40.35 -12.51 11.86
N ALA A 182 40.61 -11.36 11.24
CA ALA A 182 39.74 -10.83 10.19
C ALA A 182 39.82 -11.79 9.01
N TRP A 183 38.68 -12.28 8.55
CA TRP A 183 38.60 -13.34 7.55
C TRP A 183 37.80 -12.89 6.34
N VAL A 184 38.29 -13.29 5.16
CA VAL A 184 37.54 -13.56 3.92
C VAL A 184 36.48 -14.69 4.08
N THR A 185 35.62 -14.64 5.09
CA THR A 185 34.32 -15.33 5.02
C THR A 185 33.25 -14.26 4.81
N HIS A 186 32.13 -14.64 4.21
CA HIS A 186 31.03 -13.70 4.02
C HIS A 186 29.80 -14.24 4.73
N PHE A 187 29.51 -13.64 5.89
CA PHE A 187 28.35 -13.95 6.73
C PHE A 187 28.45 -15.34 7.42
N PRO A 188 29.44 -15.56 8.32
CA PRO A 188 29.58 -16.82 9.07
C PRO A 188 28.41 -17.04 10.05
N ASN A 189 27.43 -17.86 9.67
CA ASN A 189 26.15 -17.97 10.38
C ASN A 189 26.13 -18.95 11.56
N GLN A 190 27.05 -19.91 11.59
CA GLN A 190 27.18 -20.93 12.62
C GLN A 190 28.64 -21.36 12.72
N ILE A 191 29.07 -21.67 13.93
CA ILE A 191 30.34 -22.33 14.22
C ILE A 191 30.10 -23.60 15.01
N PHE A 192 30.94 -24.60 14.80
CA PHE A 192 30.92 -25.87 15.52
C PHE A 192 32.34 -26.39 15.70
N LEU A 193 32.72 -26.80 16.91
CA LEU A 193 34.04 -27.35 17.19
C LEU A 193 34.00 -28.88 17.16
N LYS A 194 34.92 -29.50 16.41
CA LYS A 194 35.18 -30.94 16.47
C LYS A 194 36.66 -31.19 16.16
N ASP A 195 37.32 -32.02 16.98
CA ASP A 195 38.72 -32.41 16.79
C ASP A 195 39.69 -31.22 16.62
N GLN A 196 39.53 -30.18 17.46
CA GLN A 196 40.33 -28.93 17.40
C GLN A 196 40.22 -28.18 16.06
N LYS A 197 39.15 -28.43 15.31
CA LYS A 197 38.78 -27.73 14.07
C LYS A 197 37.43 -27.04 14.26
N LEU A 198 37.35 -25.79 13.82
CA LEU A 198 36.08 -25.08 13.73
C LEU A 198 35.51 -25.28 12.33
N TYR A 199 34.25 -25.68 12.29
CA TYR A 199 33.44 -25.83 11.09
C TYR A 199 32.49 -24.64 11.02
N ILE A 200 32.55 -23.89 9.93
CA ILE A 200 31.88 -22.61 9.79
C ILE A 200 30.93 -22.66 8.61
N ALA A 201 29.66 -22.34 8.84
CA ALA A 201 28.70 -22.12 7.78
C ALA A 201 28.97 -20.77 7.10
N ASP A 202 29.79 -20.77 6.05
CA ASP A 202 30.17 -19.59 5.25
C ASP A 202 29.05 -19.30 4.23
N THR A 203 28.01 -18.64 4.72
CA THR A 203 26.69 -18.60 4.05
C THR A 203 26.74 -18.02 2.66
N ASN A 204 27.34 -16.85 2.46
CA ASN A 204 27.30 -16.20 1.14
C ASN A 204 28.20 -16.91 0.12
N ASN A 205 29.25 -17.61 0.59
CA ASN A 205 30.11 -18.44 -0.25
C ASN A 205 29.55 -19.86 -0.46
N LYS A 206 28.41 -20.20 0.17
CA LYS A 206 27.68 -21.46 -0.04
C LYS A 206 28.53 -22.69 0.27
N GLN A 207 29.34 -22.62 1.33
CA GLN A 207 30.28 -23.66 1.68
C GLN A 207 30.36 -23.86 3.20
N ILE A 208 30.90 -24.99 3.61
CA ILE A 208 31.42 -25.17 4.96
C ILE A 208 32.92 -24.97 4.94
N LYS A 209 33.40 -24.05 5.77
CA LYS A 209 34.83 -23.78 5.92
C LYS A 209 35.36 -24.45 7.17
N ILE A 210 36.49 -25.15 7.05
CA ILE A 210 37.12 -25.91 8.14
C ILE A 210 38.44 -25.26 8.48
N VAL A 211 38.62 -24.95 9.75
CA VAL A 211 39.66 -24.02 10.18
C VAL A 211 40.27 -24.44 11.49
N SER A 212 41.51 -24.05 11.75
CA SER A 212 42.18 -24.43 12.99
C SER A 212 41.66 -23.65 14.19
N ALA A 213 41.33 -24.37 15.27
CA ALA A 213 40.97 -23.79 16.57
C ALA A 213 42.21 -23.51 17.45
N LYS A 214 43.40 -24.00 17.06
CA LYS A 214 44.64 -23.83 17.83
C LYS A 214 45.09 -22.37 17.81
N THR A 215 45.54 -21.85 18.96
CA THR A 215 45.82 -20.41 19.12
C THR A 215 46.88 -19.87 18.15
N LYS A 216 47.99 -20.60 17.92
CA LYS A 216 49.08 -20.15 17.03
C LYS A 216 48.68 -20.08 15.56
N THR A 217 47.78 -20.96 15.13
CA THR A 217 47.29 -21.08 13.75
C THR A 217 45.81 -20.72 13.69
N PHE A 218 45.34 -19.86 14.59
CA PHE A 218 43.91 -19.67 14.78
C PHE A 218 43.30 -19.15 13.48
N ALA A 219 42.21 -19.78 13.06
CA ALA A 219 41.52 -19.43 11.83
C ALA A 219 42.39 -19.59 10.56
N ASP A 220 43.47 -20.39 10.58
CA ASP A 220 44.07 -20.89 9.35
C ASP A 220 43.10 -21.86 8.66
N GLU A 221 42.90 -21.68 7.37
CA GLU A 221 42.09 -22.58 6.56
C GLU A 221 42.76 -23.94 6.46
N ILE A 222 42.02 -24.99 6.82
CA ILE A 222 42.46 -26.38 6.69
C ILE A 222 41.83 -26.99 5.43
N ALA A 223 40.53 -26.76 5.24
CA ALA A 223 39.76 -27.26 4.11
C ALA A 223 38.48 -26.44 3.92
N HIS A 224 37.79 -26.64 2.79
CA HIS A 224 36.43 -26.17 2.59
C HIS A 224 35.64 -27.16 1.74
N HIS A 225 34.32 -27.17 1.91
CA HIS A 225 33.40 -28.01 1.16
C HIS A 225 32.33 -27.13 0.54
N LYS A 226 32.39 -26.96 -0.79
CA LYS A 226 31.32 -26.32 -1.55
C LYS A 226 30.09 -27.21 -1.52
N LEU A 227 28.96 -26.60 -1.21
CA LEU A 227 27.72 -27.35 -1.11
C LEU A 227 27.06 -27.38 -2.48
N ASP A 228 26.83 -28.59 -3.00
CA ASP A 228 25.96 -28.77 -4.17
C ASP A 228 24.50 -28.55 -3.75
N ILE A 229 23.99 -27.37 -4.09
CA ILE A 229 22.72 -26.84 -3.60
C ILE A 229 21.89 -26.26 -4.74
N THR A 230 20.59 -26.53 -4.69
CA THR A 230 19.65 -26.07 -5.72
C THR A 230 19.48 -24.55 -5.66
N GLN A 231 18.92 -23.97 -6.73
CA GLN A 231 18.60 -22.53 -6.72
C GLN A 231 17.61 -22.14 -5.61
N GLU A 232 16.74 -23.08 -5.18
CA GLU A 232 15.74 -22.81 -4.15
C GLU A 232 16.37 -22.67 -2.77
N HIS A 233 17.17 -23.65 -2.33
CA HIS A 233 17.79 -23.71 -1.00
C HIS A 233 19.30 -23.64 -1.15
N ARG A 234 19.89 -22.49 -0.81
CA ARG A 234 21.29 -22.18 -1.15
C ARG A 234 22.12 -21.56 -0.03
N TRP A 235 21.55 -21.32 1.15
CA TRP A 235 22.23 -20.59 2.22
C TRP A 235 22.44 -21.49 3.44
N PRO A 236 23.65 -22.04 3.69
CA PRO A 236 23.88 -22.82 4.89
C PRO A 236 23.71 -21.94 6.13
N MET A 237 22.91 -22.39 7.10
CA MET A 237 22.55 -21.62 8.29
C MET A 237 23.03 -22.24 9.59
N HIS A 238 22.85 -23.55 9.75
CA HIS A 238 23.21 -24.27 10.97
C HIS A 238 23.87 -25.58 10.59
N ILE A 239 24.90 -25.95 11.32
CA ILE A 239 25.64 -27.20 11.18
C ILE A 239 25.73 -27.88 12.54
N VAL A 240 25.46 -29.18 12.58
CA VAL A 240 25.76 -30.01 13.74
C VAL A 240 26.47 -31.28 13.28
N GLY A 241 27.50 -31.67 14.02
CA GLY A 241 28.22 -32.91 13.80
C GLY A 241 27.70 -34.03 14.70
N THR A 242 27.56 -35.22 14.14
CA THR A 242 27.41 -36.47 14.88
C THR A 242 28.74 -37.25 14.79
N PRO A 243 28.86 -38.46 15.37
CA PRO A 243 30.06 -39.28 15.18
C PRO A 243 30.37 -39.53 13.69
N GLU A 244 29.34 -39.86 12.90
CA GLU A 244 29.51 -40.36 11.51
C GLU A 244 29.04 -39.38 10.42
N THR A 245 28.13 -38.46 10.75
CA THR A 245 27.45 -37.61 9.76
C THR A 245 27.43 -36.14 10.16
N TRP A 246 27.36 -35.28 9.15
CA TRP A 246 27.13 -33.85 9.27
C TRP A 246 25.71 -33.51 8.86
N TRP A 247 25.01 -32.80 9.73
CA TRP A 247 23.65 -32.34 9.47
C TRP A 247 23.69 -30.84 9.24
N LEU A 248 23.21 -30.44 8.06
CA LEU A 248 23.27 -29.06 7.62
C LEU A 248 21.87 -28.54 7.32
N MET A 249 21.50 -27.43 7.95
CA MET A 249 20.32 -26.68 7.55
C MET A 249 20.69 -25.69 6.45
N ILE A 250 20.01 -25.78 5.31
CA ILE A 250 20.19 -24.92 4.14
C ILE A 250 18.88 -24.17 3.89
N ALA A 251 18.94 -22.84 3.91
CA ALA A 251 17.78 -21.99 3.73
C ALA A 251 17.53 -21.56 2.29
N SER A 252 16.27 -21.21 2.04
CA SER A 252 15.80 -20.62 0.79
C SER A 252 16.45 -19.28 0.48
N GLY A 253 16.33 -18.80 -0.76
CA GLY A 253 16.91 -17.51 -1.19
C GLY A 253 16.51 -16.29 -0.35
N ASP A 254 15.31 -16.29 0.24
CA ASP A 254 14.78 -15.29 1.16
C ASP A 254 14.97 -15.66 2.64
N MET A 255 15.66 -16.76 2.90
CA MET A 255 16.07 -17.19 4.21
C MET A 255 14.92 -17.62 5.15
N SER A 256 13.69 -17.75 4.62
CA SER A 256 12.48 -18.05 5.40
C SER A 256 12.13 -19.54 5.46
N LYS A 257 12.77 -20.40 4.67
CA LYS A 257 12.52 -21.85 4.64
C LYS A 257 13.82 -22.63 4.73
N GLY A 258 14.07 -23.29 5.85
CA GLY A 258 15.16 -24.25 6.00
C GLY A 258 14.77 -25.63 5.48
N ARG A 259 15.73 -26.34 4.90
CA ARG A 259 15.73 -27.81 4.71
C ARG A 259 16.99 -28.39 5.31
N ILE A 260 16.91 -29.64 5.76
CA ILE A 260 18.05 -30.38 6.28
C ILE A 260 18.64 -31.22 5.15
N LYS A 261 19.96 -31.19 5.00
CA LYS A 261 20.75 -32.10 4.16
C LYS A 261 21.79 -32.79 5.03
N VAL A 262 21.91 -34.10 4.87
CA VAL A 262 22.85 -34.92 5.65
C VAL A 262 24.01 -35.33 4.76
N PHE A 263 25.22 -35.20 5.29
CA PHE A 263 26.45 -35.60 4.63
C PHE A 263 27.18 -36.64 5.48
N ASN A 264 27.91 -37.55 4.83
CA ASN A 264 28.82 -38.45 5.53
C ASN A 264 30.08 -37.70 5.98
N SER A 265 31.02 -38.39 6.64
CA SER A 265 32.32 -37.85 7.06
C SER A 265 33.16 -37.28 5.90
N ASN A 266 32.95 -37.75 4.67
CA ASN A 266 33.61 -37.31 3.45
C ASN A 266 32.89 -36.14 2.74
N TRP A 267 31.84 -35.59 3.35
CA TRP A 267 31.01 -34.51 2.77
C TRP A 267 30.24 -34.89 1.50
N GLU A 268 30.03 -36.18 1.28
CA GLU A 268 29.14 -36.67 0.22
C GLU A 268 27.70 -36.64 0.72
N SER A 269 26.79 -36.19 -0.16
CA SER A 269 25.37 -36.11 0.18
C SER A 269 24.81 -37.51 0.46
N SER A 270 24.37 -37.75 1.68
CA SER A 270 23.82 -39.04 2.10
C SER A 270 22.31 -39.10 1.82
N PHE A 271 21.52 -38.20 2.42
CA PHE A 271 20.07 -38.14 2.22
C PHE A 271 19.47 -36.78 2.65
N ILE A 272 18.18 -36.59 2.34
CA ILE A 272 17.36 -35.47 2.83
C ILE A 272 16.26 -36.07 3.71
N PRO A 273 16.22 -35.74 5.02
CA PRO A 273 15.15 -36.23 5.89
C PRO A 273 13.78 -35.77 5.38
N ALA A 274 12.81 -36.67 5.37
CA ALA A 274 11.44 -36.32 5.06
C ALA A 274 10.89 -35.42 6.20
N HIS A 275 10.45 -34.21 5.87
CA HIS A 275 9.78 -33.30 6.80
C HIS A 275 8.34 -33.06 6.33
N PRO A 276 7.42 -32.65 7.23
CA PRO A 276 6.04 -32.36 6.86
C PRO A 276 5.97 -31.30 5.74
N SER A 277 4.96 -31.43 4.87
CA SER A 277 4.73 -30.45 3.80
C SER A 277 4.49 -29.07 4.39
N GLY A 278 5.18 -28.07 3.83
CA GLY A 278 5.09 -26.68 4.30
C GLY A 278 5.90 -26.37 5.56
N ALA A 279 6.71 -27.30 6.08
CA ALA A 279 7.57 -27.03 7.22
C ALA A 279 8.58 -25.90 6.94
N LYS A 280 8.83 -25.05 7.94
CA LYS A 280 9.79 -23.94 7.86
C LYS A 280 10.83 -24.07 8.97
N LEU A 281 11.84 -24.88 8.69
CA LEU A 281 12.88 -25.20 9.66
C LEU A 281 13.77 -23.97 9.93
N SER A 282 14.12 -23.74 11.21
CA SER A 282 14.80 -22.50 11.62
C SER A 282 15.91 -22.64 12.65
N GLY A 283 16.09 -23.80 13.29
CA GLY A 283 17.20 -24.09 14.20
C GLY A 283 17.55 -25.57 14.15
N LEU A 284 18.79 -25.94 14.47
CA LEU A 284 19.28 -27.32 14.39
C LEU A 284 20.14 -27.66 15.62
N ALA A 285 19.90 -28.81 16.24
CA ALA A 285 20.70 -29.30 17.36
C ALA A 285 20.88 -30.82 17.29
N PHE A 286 22.05 -31.32 17.71
CA PHE A 286 22.23 -32.74 18.02
C PHE A 286 22.06 -32.93 19.53
N PHE A 287 21.07 -33.73 19.93
CA PHE A 287 20.68 -33.89 21.33
C PHE A 287 20.05 -35.26 21.56
N ALA A 288 20.41 -35.92 22.67
CA ALA A 288 19.90 -37.25 23.05
C ALA A 288 19.97 -38.29 21.91
N ASN A 289 21.10 -38.32 21.19
CA ASN A 289 21.35 -39.19 20.03
C ASN A 289 20.35 -39.00 18.86
N GLN A 290 19.81 -37.79 18.74
CA GLN A 290 18.81 -37.40 17.75
C GLN A 290 19.13 -36.00 17.22
N VAL A 291 18.55 -35.66 16.07
CA VAL A 291 18.64 -34.29 15.54
C VAL A 291 17.31 -33.59 15.71
N TRP A 292 17.36 -32.43 16.35
CA TRP A 292 16.20 -31.63 16.72
C TRP A 292 16.18 -30.38 15.85
N THR A 293 14.99 -29.96 15.42
CA THR A 293 14.79 -28.72 14.67
C THR A 293 13.49 -28.05 15.07
N THR A 294 13.47 -26.72 15.03
CA THR A 294 12.25 -25.93 15.23
C THR A 294 11.56 -25.62 13.92
N ASP A 295 10.23 -25.51 13.97
CA ASP A 295 9.39 -24.95 12.93
C ASP A 295 8.50 -23.85 13.52
N ILE A 296 8.90 -22.59 13.29
CA ILE A 296 8.16 -21.42 13.75
C ILE A 296 6.78 -21.34 13.13
N ALA A 297 6.65 -21.72 11.85
CA ALA A 297 5.39 -21.55 11.14
C ALA A 297 4.30 -22.49 11.67
N GLN A 298 4.70 -23.66 12.16
CA GLN A 298 3.80 -24.65 12.74
C GLN A 298 3.80 -24.66 14.28
N ASN A 299 4.65 -23.84 14.92
CA ASN A 299 4.90 -23.86 16.37
C ASN A 299 5.28 -25.26 16.88
N LYS A 300 6.19 -25.95 16.19
CA LYS A 300 6.57 -27.34 16.47
C LYS A 300 8.07 -27.54 16.63
N ILE A 301 8.45 -28.59 17.35
CA ILE A 301 9.81 -29.14 17.34
C ILE A 301 9.74 -30.53 16.72
N TYR A 302 10.51 -30.74 15.67
CA TYR A 302 10.69 -32.04 15.04
C TYR A 302 11.95 -32.71 15.55
N ARG A 303 11.89 -34.04 15.60
CA ARG A 303 13.01 -34.91 15.94
C ARG A 303 13.29 -35.87 14.80
N PHE A 304 14.55 -36.15 14.57
CA PHE A 304 15.01 -37.11 13.57
C PHE A 304 15.97 -38.09 14.20
N SER A 305 15.83 -39.37 13.84
CA SER A 305 16.89 -40.35 14.09
C SER A 305 18.14 -40.00 13.28
N LEU A 306 19.27 -40.61 13.63
CA LEU A 306 20.51 -40.51 12.84
C LEU A 306 20.37 -41.03 11.40
N THR A 307 19.37 -41.86 11.13
CA THR A 307 19.04 -42.37 9.80
C THR A 307 18.08 -41.48 9.00
N GLY A 308 17.66 -40.32 9.55
CA GLY A 308 16.74 -39.41 8.87
C GLY A 308 15.26 -39.70 9.06
N LYS A 309 14.89 -40.73 9.83
CA LYS A 309 13.49 -41.02 10.12
C LYS A 309 12.96 -39.98 11.10
N GLN A 310 11.90 -39.27 10.72
CA GLN A 310 11.19 -38.39 11.62
C GLN A 310 10.60 -39.21 12.79
N LEU A 311 10.88 -38.77 14.01
CA LEU A 311 10.34 -39.32 15.25
C LEU A 311 9.09 -38.53 15.67
N SER A 312 8.42 -38.93 16.75
CA SER A 312 7.25 -38.21 17.24
C SER A 312 7.60 -36.76 17.58
N ASP A 313 6.73 -35.85 17.14
CA ASP A 313 6.79 -34.43 17.47
C ASP A 313 6.77 -34.25 19.00
N ILE A 314 7.45 -33.21 19.48
CA ILE A 314 7.39 -32.84 20.89
C ILE A 314 6.24 -31.85 21.07
N TYR A 315 5.32 -32.20 21.97
CA TYR A 315 4.33 -31.27 22.45
C TYR A 315 4.78 -30.72 23.81
N ASN A 316 5.15 -29.45 23.82
CA ASN A 316 5.56 -28.74 25.03
C ASN A 316 4.79 -27.41 25.08
N LEU A 317 4.07 -27.17 26.18
CA LEU A 317 3.14 -26.03 26.30
C LEU A 317 3.89 -24.70 26.33
N GLU A 318 5.04 -24.66 27.01
CA GLU A 318 5.91 -23.50 27.15
C GLU A 318 6.51 -23.12 25.79
N VAL A 319 7.04 -24.09 25.05
CA VAL A 319 7.56 -23.88 23.68
C VAL A 319 6.46 -23.37 22.76
N LYS A 320 5.26 -23.96 22.83
CA LYS A 320 4.10 -23.52 22.04
C LYS A 320 3.69 -22.09 22.39
N ALA A 321 3.70 -21.73 23.67
CA ALA A 321 3.42 -20.37 24.14
C ALA A 321 4.46 -19.38 23.60
N ALA A 322 5.75 -19.69 23.71
CA ALA A 322 6.84 -18.87 23.19
C ALA A 322 6.74 -18.65 21.67
N PHE A 323 6.52 -19.72 20.89
CA PHE A 323 6.30 -19.60 19.44
C PHE A 323 5.04 -18.80 19.09
N SER A 324 3.96 -18.94 19.87
CA SER A 324 2.75 -18.15 19.66
C SER A 324 2.98 -16.66 19.92
N THR A 325 3.80 -16.31 20.91
CA THR A 325 4.22 -14.92 21.20
C THR A 325 5.06 -14.37 20.06
N LEU A 326 6.05 -15.13 19.57
CA LEU A 326 6.85 -14.75 18.41
C LEU A 326 5.98 -14.57 17.15
N SER A 327 5.04 -15.48 16.90
CA SER A 327 4.10 -15.40 15.79
C SER A 327 3.19 -14.17 15.87
N ARG A 328 2.72 -13.80 17.07
CA ARG A 328 1.93 -12.58 17.30
C ARG A 328 2.76 -11.31 17.06
N LEU A 329 3.99 -11.26 17.56
CA LEU A 329 4.91 -10.14 17.33
C LEU A 329 5.17 -9.95 15.82
N LYS A 330 5.42 -11.05 15.12
CA LYS A 330 5.58 -11.07 13.67
C LYS A 330 4.34 -10.57 12.93
N ALA A 331 3.15 -11.06 13.30
CA ALA A 331 1.89 -10.63 12.70
C ALA A 331 1.66 -9.12 12.92
N ARG A 332 1.94 -8.59 14.11
CA ARG A 332 1.87 -7.15 14.40
C ARG A 332 2.85 -6.34 13.54
N TYR A 333 4.08 -6.82 13.38
CA TYR A 333 5.06 -6.15 12.53
C TYR A 333 4.65 -6.18 11.05
N GLN A 334 4.23 -7.33 10.54
CA GLN A 334 3.69 -7.47 9.18
C GLN A 334 2.49 -6.55 8.96
N PHE A 335 1.61 -6.42 9.96
CA PHE A 335 0.47 -5.51 9.91
C PHE A 335 0.92 -4.05 9.82
N ARG A 336 1.81 -3.59 10.70
CA ARG A 336 2.35 -2.21 10.66
C ARG A 336 2.97 -1.89 9.29
N VAL A 337 3.73 -2.83 8.73
CA VAL A 337 4.34 -2.70 7.40
C VAL A 337 3.28 -2.59 6.30
N THR A 338 2.31 -3.49 6.30
CA THR A 338 1.24 -3.54 5.30
C THR A 338 0.38 -2.28 5.38
N TYR A 339 0.02 -1.87 6.60
CA TYR A 339 -0.73 -0.65 6.86
C TYR A 339 0.02 0.59 6.36
N ASN A 340 1.31 0.73 6.66
CA ASN A 340 2.12 1.83 6.16
C ASN A 340 2.16 1.85 4.62
N LEU A 341 2.34 0.69 3.99
CA LEU A 341 2.30 0.58 2.53
C LEU A 341 0.95 1.03 1.94
N ILE A 342 -0.18 0.60 2.53
CA ILE A 342 -1.52 1.01 2.13
C ILE A 342 -1.71 2.52 2.33
N SER A 343 -1.31 3.06 3.47
CA SER A 343 -1.40 4.49 3.78
C SER A 343 -0.60 5.33 2.78
N TYR A 344 0.63 4.93 2.45
CA TYR A 344 1.40 5.62 1.42
C TYR A 344 0.76 5.52 0.04
N PHE A 345 0.18 4.36 -0.30
CA PHE A 345 -0.55 4.18 -1.55
C PHE A 345 -1.79 5.08 -1.63
N LEU A 346 -2.54 5.25 -0.53
CA LEU A 346 -3.69 6.16 -0.47
C LEU A 346 -3.27 7.62 -0.58
N VAL A 347 -2.20 8.02 0.11
CA VAL A 347 -1.60 9.37 -0.04
C VAL A 347 -1.16 9.59 -1.48
N ALA A 348 -0.60 8.57 -2.14
CA ALA A 348 -0.19 8.65 -3.53
C ALA A 348 -1.37 8.90 -4.47
N ILE A 349 -2.47 8.17 -4.27
CA ILE A 349 -3.71 8.35 -5.01
C ILE A 349 -4.22 9.78 -4.82
N LEU A 350 -4.38 10.23 -3.58
CA LEU A 350 -4.86 11.58 -3.29
C LEU A 350 -3.95 12.64 -3.91
N GLY A 351 -2.64 12.44 -3.82
CA GLY A 351 -1.62 13.30 -4.41
C GLY A 351 -1.64 13.36 -5.94
N ILE A 352 -2.16 12.33 -6.63
CA ILE A 352 -2.35 12.33 -8.08
C ILE A 352 -3.71 12.94 -8.45
N PHE A 353 -4.78 12.57 -7.74
CA PHE A 353 -6.13 13.01 -8.05
C PHE A 353 -6.35 14.50 -7.78
N VAL A 354 -5.78 15.05 -6.71
CA VAL A 354 -5.94 16.47 -6.36
C VAL A 354 -5.38 17.38 -7.48
N PRO A 355 -4.13 17.23 -7.95
CA PRO A 355 -3.61 18.01 -9.08
C PRO A 355 -4.39 17.80 -10.37
N ILE A 356 -4.79 16.57 -10.72
CA ILE A 356 -5.59 16.32 -11.94
C ILE A 356 -6.92 17.07 -11.87
N SER A 357 -7.58 17.07 -10.71
CA SER A 357 -8.83 17.81 -10.51
C SER A 357 -8.64 19.33 -10.60
N LEU A 358 -7.49 19.85 -10.15
CA LEU A 358 -7.13 21.26 -10.26
C LEU A 358 -6.72 21.64 -11.69
N LEU A 359 -6.08 20.74 -12.44
CA LEU A 359 -5.66 20.92 -13.83
C LEU A 359 -6.83 20.82 -14.83
N GLY A 360 -7.93 20.16 -14.44
CA GLY A 360 -9.16 20.07 -15.23
C GLY A 360 -9.87 21.41 -15.43
N LYS A 361 -9.51 22.46 -14.67
CA LYS A 361 -9.90 23.83 -14.97
C LYS A 361 -9.04 24.37 -16.12
N LYS A 362 -9.35 23.96 -17.35
CA LYS A 362 -9.01 24.80 -18.50
C LYS A 362 -9.81 26.07 -18.33
N GLU A 363 -9.13 27.18 -18.06
CA GLU A 363 -9.62 28.50 -18.44
C GLU A 363 -9.91 28.42 -19.94
N THR A 364 -11.19 28.20 -20.25
CA THR A 364 -11.72 28.61 -21.52
C THR A 364 -11.62 30.13 -21.52
N ASN A 365 -10.46 30.64 -21.94
CA ASN A 365 -10.36 32.00 -22.47
C ASN A 365 -11.30 32.04 -23.67
N ARG A 366 -12.59 32.26 -23.41
CA ARG A 366 -13.45 32.86 -24.42
C ARG A 366 -12.86 34.26 -24.61
N PRO A 367 -12.53 34.66 -25.84
CA PRO A 367 -12.28 36.07 -26.10
C PRO A 367 -13.49 36.82 -25.53
N THR A 368 -13.23 37.75 -24.62
CA THR A 368 -14.23 38.72 -24.17
C THR A 368 -14.71 39.44 -25.41
N GLY A 369 -15.83 38.99 -25.97
CA GLY A 369 -16.55 39.74 -26.98
C GLY A 369 -16.83 41.09 -26.36
N LYS A 370 -16.30 42.14 -26.97
CA LYS A 370 -16.73 43.50 -26.68
C LYS A 370 -18.27 43.51 -26.76
N PRO A 371 -18.96 44.23 -25.87
CA PRO A 371 -20.41 44.37 -25.95
C PRO A 371 -20.76 44.81 -27.37
N PHE A 372 -21.75 44.15 -27.96
CA PHE A 372 -22.38 44.57 -29.21
C PHE A 372 -22.80 46.04 -29.00
N SER A 373 -22.03 46.96 -29.59
CA SER A 373 -22.53 48.29 -29.85
C SER A 373 -23.56 48.13 -30.95
N ILE A 374 -24.74 48.67 -30.69
CA ILE A 374 -25.84 48.78 -31.63
C ILE A 374 -25.28 49.47 -32.88
N LEU A 375 -25.03 48.69 -33.93
CA LEU A 375 -24.68 49.22 -35.24
C LEU A 375 -25.99 49.56 -35.95
N GLU A 376 -26.24 50.86 -35.98
CA GLU A 376 -27.09 51.61 -36.89
C GLU A 376 -27.29 50.90 -38.23
N GLN A 377 -28.54 50.52 -38.50
CA GLN A 377 -29.01 50.16 -39.83
C GLN A 377 -28.97 51.41 -40.72
N SER A 378 -27.92 51.60 -41.51
CA SER A 378 -28.06 52.21 -42.83
C SER A 378 -26.85 51.93 -43.72
N GLN A 379 -27.16 51.53 -44.96
CA GLN A 379 -26.28 51.52 -46.14
C GLN A 379 -25.25 50.38 -46.26
N LEU A 380 -25.67 49.27 -46.85
CA LEU A 380 -24.81 48.48 -47.74
C LEU A 380 -25.54 48.20 -49.07
N PRO A 381 -24.95 48.55 -50.22
CA PRO A 381 -25.56 48.33 -51.53
C PRO A 381 -25.37 46.88 -52.00
N TRP A 382 -26.44 46.31 -52.52
CA TRP A 382 -26.47 45.01 -53.16
C TRP A 382 -25.63 45.06 -54.44
N LYS A 383 -24.51 44.33 -54.49
CA LYS A 383 -23.85 43.95 -55.75
C LYS A 383 -24.18 42.49 -56.05
N ILE A 384 -25.06 42.35 -57.04
CA ILE A 384 -25.44 41.11 -57.69
C ILE A 384 -24.20 40.49 -58.36
N CYS A 385 -23.96 39.21 -58.10
CA CYS A 385 -22.94 38.39 -58.75
C CYS A 385 -23.55 37.75 -60.01
N PRO A 386 -23.05 38.04 -61.22
CA PRO A 386 -23.42 37.31 -62.42
C PRO A 386 -22.44 36.14 -62.66
N TYR A 387 -22.93 35.08 -63.31
CA TYR A 387 -22.29 33.79 -63.64
C TYR A 387 -22.64 32.59 -62.76
N CYS A 388 -23.88 32.16 -62.91
CA CYS A 388 -24.22 30.74 -63.01
C CYS A 388 -24.68 30.47 -64.45
N GLU A 389 -23.86 29.76 -65.24
CA GLU A 389 -24.26 28.82 -66.29
C GLU A 389 -23.02 28.35 -67.06
N GLU A 390 -22.66 27.08 -66.93
CA GLU A 390 -22.67 26.17 -68.08
C GLU A 390 -22.32 24.73 -67.68
N LYS A 391 -23.15 23.82 -68.20
CA LYS A 391 -22.96 22.36 -68.19
C LYS A 391 -21.85 22.01 -69.18
N THR A 392 -20.98 21.05 -68.83
CA THR A 392 -20.57 20.03 -69.82
C THR A 392 -20.05 18.76 -69.15
N THR A 393 -20.64 17.66 -69.59
CA THR A 393 -20.20 16.26 -69.53
C THR A 393 -18.89 16.01 -70.27
N PHE A 394 -18.35 14.79 -70.12
CA PHE A 394 -17.24 14.09 -70.82
C PHE A 394 -15.99 13.88 -69.94
N VAL A 395 -15.28 12.74 -69.96
CA VAL A 395 -15.50 11.36 -70.44
C VAL A 395 -14.40 10.52 -69.80
N TYR A 396 -14.71 9.26 -69.48
CA TYR A 396 -13.76 8.24 -69.05
C TYR A 396 -12.86 7.83 -70.22
N LYS A 397 -11.53 7.92 -70.11
CA LYS A 397 -10.61 7.28 -71.06
C LYS A 397 -9.42 6.63 -70.35
N SER A 398 -9.24 5.35 -70.65
CA SER A 398 -8.25 4.41 -70.13
C SER A 398 -6.98 4.35 -71.00
N ARG A 399 -5.96 3.62 -70.49
CA ARG A 399 -4.64 3.24 -71.06
C ARG A 399 -3.53 4.30 -70.88
N SER A 400 -2.25 3.97 -70.62
CA SER A 400 -1.51 2.70 -70.47
C SER A 400 -0.11 2.95 -69.85
N LYS A 401 0.51 1.86 -69.36
CA LYS A 401 1.91 1.61 -68.94
C LYS A 401 3.04 2.41 -69.64
N SER A 402 4.05 2.83 -68.87
CA SER A 402 5.48 2.37 -68.90
C SER A 402 6.41 3.39 -68.19
N THR A 403 7.14 2.97 -67.15
CA THR A 403 8.62 2.76 -67.03
C THR A 403 9.37 3.85 -66.26
N TRP A 404 9.89 3.43 -65.09
CA TRP A 404 11.14 3.76 -64.40
C TRP A 404 11.97 4.98 -64.86
N GLU A 405 12.17 5.97 -63.99
CA GLU A 405 13.45 6.24 -63.29
C GLU A 405 13.40 7.54 -62.45
N ASN A 406 14.02 7.45 -61.27
CA ASN A 406 14.69 8.49 -60.46
C ASN A 406 13.93 9.66 -59.81
N GLU A 407 13.83 9.49 -58.49
CA GLU A 407 14.27 10.39 -57.41
C GLU A 407 13.67 11.80 -57.22
N MET A 408 13.41 12.05 -55.93
CA MET A 408 13.40 13.36 -55.27
C MET A 408 12.51 14.42 -55.89
N TYR A 409 11.28 14.52 -55.37
CA TYR A 409 10.66 15.74 -54.82
C TYR A 409 9.13 15.57 -54.83
N CYS A 410 8.57 14.96 -53.78
CA CYS A 410 7.22 15.28 -53.28
C CYS A 410 6.86 14.48 -52.00
N ALA A 411 7.74 14.50 -51.00
CA ALA A 411 7.45 14.07 -49.63
C ALA A 411 6.57 15.09 -48.86
N LEU A 412 5.51 15.60 -49.50
CA LEU A 412 4.63 16.64 -48.93
C LEU A 412 3.14 16.45 -49.24
N CYS A 413 2.71 15.23 -49.57
CA CYS A 413 1.29 14.90 -49.75
C CYS A 413 0.76 13.70 -48.95
N PHE A 414 1.51 13.19 -47.95
CA PHE A 414 1.04 12.12 -47.07
C PHE A 414 0.66 12.54 -45.63
N VAL A 415 0.59 13.86 -45.35
CA VAL A 415 0.16 14.40 -44.04
C VAL A 415 -1.28 14.95 -44.07
N ARG A 416 -2.00 14.83 -45.19
CA ARG A 416 -3.36 15.41 -45.35
C ARG A 416 -4.51 14.40 -45.38
N LEU A 417 -4.30 13.20 -44.84
CA LEU A 417 -5.35 12.20 -44.61
C LEU A 417 -5.51 11.75 -43.15
N GLU A 418 -4.61 12.16 -42.24
CA GLU A 418 -4.80 11.94 -40.80
C GLU A 418 -5.67 13.01 -40.12
N THR A 419 -5.78 14.22 -40.68
CA THR A 419 -6.61 15.29 -40.09
C THR A 419 -8.10 15.12 -40.37
N TYR A 420 -8.48 14.35 -41.39
CA TYR A 420 -9.90 14.04 -41.67
C TYR A 420 -10.40 12.80 -40.90
N PHE A 421 -9.51 11.88 -40.52
CA PHE A 421 -9.87 10.74 -39.67
C PHE A 421 -9.84 11.05 -38.16
N PHE A 422 -9.08 12.06 -37.72
CA PHE A 422 -9.02 12.44 -36.30
C PHE A 422 -10.19 13.27 -35.77
N GLN A 423 -10.99 13.90 -36.64
CA GLN A 423 -12.19 14.63 -36.18
C GLN A 423 -13.38 13.73 -35.84
N ARG A 424 -13.34 12.43 -36.20
CA ARG A 424 -14.43 11.49 -35.92
C ARG A 424 -14.27 10.69 -34.62
N PHE A 425 -13.22 10.93 -33.83
CA PHE A 425 -12.90 10.16 -32.61
C PHE A 425 -13.15 10.90 -31.27
N LYS A 426 -14.24 11.67 -31.17
CA LYS A 426 -14.65 12.39 -29.94
C LYS A 426 -15.34 11.50 -28.86
N ARG A 427 -15.16 10.17 -28.89
CA ARG A 427 -15.90 9.21 -28.04
C ARG A 427 -15.09 8.40 -27.01
N ARG A 428 -13.79 8.68 -26.79
CA ARG A 428 -12.92 7.77 -25.98
C ARG A 428 -12.41 8.26 -24.61
N GLN A 429 -13.02 9.27 -23.98
CA GLN A 429 -12.74 9.50 -22.54
C GLN A 429 -13.24 8.34 -21.66
N TRP A 430 -14.29 7.65 -22.13
CA TRP A 430 -14.94 6.56 -21.42
C TRP A 430 -14.18 5.21 -21.46
N VAL A 431 -13.35 4.98 -22.49
CA VAL A 431 -12.51 3.77 -22.59
C VAL A 431 -11.26 3.91 -21.72
N VAL A 432 -10.72 5.12 -21.63
CA VAL A 432 -9.59 5.44 -20.75
C VAL A 432 -9.99 5.30 -19.28
N ASP A 433 -11.15 5.83 -18.86
CA ASP A 433 -11.64 5.68 -17.49
C ASP A 433 -11.83 4.19 -17.11
N ARG A 434 -12.36 3.36 -18.03
CA ARG A 434 -12.57 1.92 -17.79
C ARG A 434 -11.29 1.11 -17.71
N LEU A 435 -10.35 1.36 -18.63
CA LEU A 435 -9.02 0.75 -18.57
C LEU A 435 -8.32 1.16 -17.28
N PHE A 436 -8.46 2.43 -16.86
CA PHE A 436 -7.85 2.94 -15.64
C PHE A 436 -8.46 2.31 -14.38
N TYR A 437 -9.79 2.19 -14.27
CA TYR A 437 -10.43 1.52 -13.13
C TYR A 437 -10.12 0.02 -13.07
N GLY A 438 -10.03 -0.65 -14.23
CA GLY A 438 -9.62 -2.06 -14.33
C GLY A 438 -8.16 -2.26 -13.91
N LEU A 439 -7.25 -1.42 -14.42
CA LEU A 439 -5.84 -1.43 -14.03
C LEU A 439 -5.66 -1.09 -12.56
N PHE A 440 -6.42 -0.11 -12.05
CA PHE A 440 -6.39 0.33 -10.66
C PHE A 440 -6.82 -0.78 -9.70
N LEU A 441 -7.93 -1.47 -10.00
CA LEU A 441 -8.40 -2.57 -9.18
C LEU A 441 -7.44 -3.78 -9.25
N CYS A 442 -6.91 -4.11 -10.42
CA CYS A 442 -5.89 -5.15 -10.56
C CYS A 442 -4.61 -4.80 -9.78
N THR A 443 -4.13 -3.56 -9.87
CA THR A 443 -2.93 -3.12 -9.17
C THR A 443 -3.16 -3.11 -7.65
N PHE A 444 -4.32 -2.64 -7.19
CA PHE A 444 -4.71 -2.67 -5.78
C PHE A 444 -4.77 -4.10 -5.25
N LEU A 445 -5.43 -5.01 -5.96
CA LEU A 445 -5.51 -6.42 -5.57
C LEU A 445 -4.12 -7.07 -5.54
N VAL A 446 -3.30 -6.88 -6.57
CA VAL A 446 -1.93 -7.44 -6.64
C VAL A 446 -1.02 -6.87 -5.55
N THR A 447 -1.17 -5.60 -5.19
CA THR A 447 -0.35 -4.96 -4.15
C THR A 447 -0.76 -5.38 -2.74
N VAL A 448 -2.06 -5.52 -2.49
CA VAL A 448 -2.60 -5.88 -1.16
C VAL A 448 -2.46 -7.38 -0.89
N PHE A 449 -2.74 -8.23 -1.87
CA PHE A 449 -2.77 -9.68 -1.67
C PHE A 449 -1.51 -10.39 -2.17
N GLY A 450 -0.71 -9.75 -3.03
CA GLY A 450 0.46 -10.38 -3.65
C GLY A 450 0.08 -11.35 -4.78
N PRO A 451 0.87 -11.44 -5.87
CA PRO A 451 0.49 -12.16 -7.08
C PRO A 451 0.30 -13.68 -6.88
N ARG A 452 0.93 -14.28 -5.85
CA ARG A 452 0.81 -15.73 -5.57
C ARG A 452 -0.37 -16.12 -4.68
N VAL A 453 -0.86 -15.22 -3.81
CA VAL A 453 -2.00 -15.52 -2.93
C VAL A 453 -3.31 -15.42 -3.72
N LEU A 454 -3.39 -14.49 -4.68
CA LEU A 454 -4.58 -14.27 -5.50
C LEU A 454 -4.98 -15.47 -6.37
N TRP A 455 -4.02 -16.27 -6.85
CA TRP A 455 -4.34 -17.31 -7.84
C TRP A 455 -4.93 -18.59 -7.25
N ASN A 456 -4.65 -18.88 -5.96
CA ASN A 456 -5.04 -20.15 -5.33
C ASN A 456 -6.06 -20.00 -4.19
N SER A 457 -6.50 -18.77 -3.88
CA SER A 457 -7.47 -18.55 -2.82
C SER A 457 -8.92 -18.82 -3.31
N PRO A 458 -9.73 -19.60 -2.57
CA PRO A 458 -11.14 -19.84 -2.92
C PRO A 458 -11.97 -18.54 -2.95
N GLU A 459 -11.55 -17.51 -2.22
CA GLU A 459 -12.19 -16.19 -2.20
C GLU A 459 -12.01 -15.44 -3.52
N PHE A 460 -10.87 -15.57 -4.21
CA PHE A 460 -10.68 -14.98 -5.54
C PHE A 460 -11.55 -15.67 -6.61
N LYS A 461 -11.78 -16.98 -6.49
CA LYS A 461 -12.74 -17.70 -7.33
C LYS A 461 -14.17 -17.18 -7.12
N ALA A 462 -14.55 -16.86 -5.89
CA ALA A 462 -15.84 -16.23 -5.60
C ALA A 462 -15.95 -14.79 -6.15
N ILE A 463 -14.91 -13.97 -6.01
CA ILE A 463 -14.90 -12.58 -6.53
C ILE A 463 -14.88 -12.55 -8.07
N SER A 464 -14.15 -13.47 -8.71
CA SER A 464 -14.12 -13.57 -10.18
C SER A 464 -15.44 -14.04 -10.79
N LEU A 465 -16.32 -14.70 -10.03
CA LEU A 465 -17.70 -15.02 -10.44
C LEU A 465 -18.65 -13.80 -10.38
N PHE A 466 -18.39 -12.82 -9.51
CA PHE A 466 -19.21 -11.60 -9.41
C PHE A 466 -18.95 -10.61 -10.55
N PHE A 467 -17.76 -10.64 -11.15
CA PHE A 467 -17.35 -9.67 -12.17
C PHE A 467 -18.12 -9.79 -13.50
N PRO A 468 -18.34 -11.01 -14.06
CA PRO A 468 -19.19 -11.21 -15.24
C PRO A 468 -20.64 -10.82 -14.98
N VAL A 469 -21.18 -11.10 -13.79
CA VAL A 469 -22.56 -10.77 -13.42
C VAL A 469 -22.75 -9.25 -13.34
N TYR A 470 -21.84 -8.53 -12.69
CA TYR A 470 -21.86 -7.06 -12.68
C TYR A 470 -21.71 -6.47 -14.09
N TRP A 471 -20.82 -7.04 -14.91
CA TRP A 471 -20.59 -6.61 -16.29
C TRP A 471 -21.85 -6.79 -17.16
N VAL A 472 -22.46 -7.98 -17.12
CA VAL A 472 -23.67 -8.33 -17.89
C VAL A 472 -24.88 -7.51 -17.43
N LEU A 473 -25.08 -7.33 -16.12
CA LEU A 473 -26.16 -6.49 -15.60
C LEU A 473 -25.96 -5.02 -15.97
N SER A 474 -24.74 -4.50 -15.91
CA SER A 474 -24.44 -3.12 -16.33
C SER A 474 -24.61 -2.89 -17.84
N TYR A 475 -24.42 -3.94 -18.65
CA TYR A 475 -24.55 -3.92 -20.10
C TYR A 475 -26.01 -4.00 -20.56
N LYS A 476 -26.78 -5.01 -20.08
CA LYS A 476 -28.21 -5.16 -20.40
C LYS A 476 -29.04 -3.97 -19.94
N PHE A 477 -28.72 -3.40 -18.76
CA PHE A 477 -29.45 -2.25 -18.22
C PHE A 477 -29.19 -0.94 -18.99
N ARG A 478 -28.10 -0.86 -19.77
CA ARG A 478 -27.82 0.30 -20.64
C ARG A 478 -28.51 0.22 -22.00
N GLN A 479 -28.69 -0.99 -22.56
CA GLN A 479 -29.45 -1.13 -23.80
C GLN A 479 -30.91 -0.69 -23.63
N LEU A 480 -31.45 -0.76 -22.42
CA LEU A 480 -32.77 -0.23 -22.07
C LEU A 480 -32.84 1.31 -21.90
N VAL A 481 -31.72 2.05 -22.00
CA VAL A 481 -31.66 3.48 -21.64
C VAL A 481 -31.18 4.38 -22.80
N VAL A 482 -30.74 3.83 -23.92
CA VAL A 482 -30.33 4.64 -25.09
C VAL A 482 -31.52 4.81 -26.03
N ALA A 483 -32.45 5.69 -25.66
CA ALA A 483 -33.29 6.40 -26.61
C ALA A 483 -32.62 7.74 -26.92
N GLU A 484 -32.31 7.91 -28.21
CA GLU A 484 -31.95 9.11 -28.98
C GLU A 484 -31.32 10.32 -28.25
N ALA A 485 -30.06 10.60 -28.58
CA ALA A 485 -29.45 11.92 -28.36
C ALA A 485 -29.53 12.72 -29.67
N PRO A 486 -29.94 14.01 -29.64
CA PRO A 486 -30.13 14.79 -30.86
C PRO A 486 -28.79 15.05 -31.57
N THR A 487 -28.85 15.05 -32.90
CA THR A 487 -27.73 15.29 -33.81
C THR A 487 -27.30 16.76 -33.81
N LYS A 488 -26.10 16.99 -34.35
CA LYS A 488 -25.39 18.28 -34.39
C LYS A 488 -26.19 19.40 -35.09
N GLU A 489 -27.14 19.05 -35.95
CA GLU A 489 -28.04 20.00 -36.63
C GLU A 489 -28.98 20.73 -35.66
N ALA A 490 -29.31 20.14 -34.51
CA ALA A 490 -30.12 20.81 -33.49
C ALA A 490 -29.37 21.95 -32.77
N MET A 491 -28.04 22.04 -32.86
CA MET A 491 -27.28 23.12 -32.22
C MET A 491 -27.08 24.36 -33.09
N ASP A 492 -27.19 24.24 -34.41
CA ASP A 492 -27.01 25.37 -35.34
C ASP A 492 -28.31 26.18 -35.53
N PHE A 493 -29.45 25.72 -35.00
CA PHE A 493 -30.74 26.43 -34.99
C PHE A 493 -30.82 27.57 -33.93
N PHE A 494 -29.77 27.79 -33.14
CA PHE A 494 -29.78 28.71 -31.98
C PHE A 494 -29.03 30.04 -32.21
N ALA A 495 -28.75 30.40 -33.47
CA ALA A 495 -28.14 31.70 -33.80
C ALA A 495 -29.17 32.82 -34.03
N ASP A 496 -30.45 32.49 -34.18
CA ASP A 496 -31.51 33.48 -34.35
C ASP A 496 -32.06 33.94 -32.98
N PRO A 497 -32.36 35.25 -32.81
CA PRO A 497 -33.08 35.72 -31.65
C PRO A 497 -34.43 35.01 -31.61
N PRO A 498 -34.86 34.55 -30.44
CA PRO A 498 -35.98 33.65 -30.42
C PRO A 498 -37.28 34.37 -30.79
N LEU A 499 -38.09 33.71 -31.61
CA LEU A 499 -39.43 34.18 -31.95
C LEU A 499 -40.24 34.43 -30.68
N PRO A 500 -41.04 35.51 -30.60
CA PRO A 500 -41.92 35.75 -29.47
C PRO A 500 -42.91 34.58 -29.37
N LEU A 501 -42.74 33.77 -28.32
CA LEU A 501 -43.70 32.75 -27.95
C LEU A 501 -44.97 33.45 -27.46
N ASP A 502 -46.11 33.02 -28.00
CA ASP A 502 -47.44 33.40 -27.54
C ASP A 502 -47.51 33.17 -26.02
N ALA A 503 -47.78 34.24 -25.26
CA ALA A 503 -47.77 34.25 -23.80
C ALA A 503 -48.77 33.25 -23.17
N ASN A 504 -49.62 32.63 -23.98
CA ASN A 504 -50.65 31.69 -23.56
C ASN A 504 -50.24 30.21 -23.61
N VAL A 505 -49.05 29.86 -24.12
CA VAL A 505 -48.56 28.46 -24.16
C VAL A 505 -47.46 28.27 -23.12
N LEU A 506 -47.85 28.13 -21.85
CA LEU A 506 -46.93 27.73 -20.78
C LEU A 506 -46.72 26.20 -20.85
N PRO A 507 -45.48 25.70 -20.79
CA PRO A 507 -45.24 24.26 -20.72
C PRO A 507 -45.87 23.65 -19.46
N ASP A 508 -46.46 22.45 -19.60
CA ASP A 508 -47.22 21.71 -18.56
C ASP A 508 -46.47 21.45 -17.23
N GLU A 509 -45.18 21.83 -17.12
CA GLU A 509 -44.34 21.63 -15.95
C GLU A 509 -44.37 22.79 -14.94
N ILE A 510 -45.16 23.85 -15.18
CA ILE A 510 -45.23 25.03 -14.32
C ILE A 510 -46.42 24.91 -13.36
N ILE A 511 -46.14 24.70 -12.07
CA ILE A 511 -47.15 24.67 -11.02
C ILE A 511 -47.35 26.10 -10.50
N ARG A 512 -48.52 26.68 -10.76
CA ARG A 512 -48.92 27.97 -10.18
C ARG A 512 -49.39 27.75 -8.76
N ASP A 513 -48.70 28.36 -7.79
CA ASP A 513 -49.12 28.35 -6.40
C ASP A 513 -50.28 29.34 -6.17
N LYS A 514 -51.03 29.17 -5.09
CA LYS A 514 -52.16 30.04 -4.72
C LYS A 514 -51.76 31.51 -4.55
N ASP A 515 -50.48 31.77 -4.26
CA ASP A 515 -49.91 33.10 -4.07
C ASP A 515 -49.41 33.75 -5.37
N GLY A 516 -49.74 33.18 -6.54
CA GLY A 516 -49.30 33.70 -7.84
C GLY A 516 -47.81 33.50 -8.11
N VAL A 517 -47.16 32.58 -7.38
CA VAL A 517 -45.75 32.21 -7.59
C VAL A 517 -45.67 31.06 -8.60
N TYR A 518 -44.81 31.23 -9.61
CA TYR A 518 -44.54 30.20 -10.62
C TYR A 518 -43.28 29.42 -10.23
N TRP A 519 -43.44 28.23 -9.66
CA TRP A 519 -42.31 27.39 -9.24
C TRP A 519 -41.82 26.48 -10.36
N MET A 520 -40.54 26.58 -10.68
CA MET A 520 -39.81 25.68 -11.56
C MET A 520 -39.32 24.46 -10.75
N GLU A 521 -39.86 23.29 -11.09
CA GLU A 521 -39.47 22.01 -10.53
C GLU A 521 -38.21 21.45 -11.20
N GLN A 522 -37.44 20.64 -10.48
CA GLN A 522 -36.33 19.90 -11.08
C GLN A 522 -36.88 18.62 -11.76
N PRO A 523 -36.76 18.47 -13.09
CA PRO A 523 -37.42 17.40 -13.88
C PRO A 523 -36.93 15.97 -13.57
N ARG A 524 -35.89 15.81 -12.75
CA ARG A 524 -35.24 14.50 -12.49
C ARG A 524 -35.16 14.11 -11.01
N LYS A 525 -36.15 14.52 -10.20
CA LYS A 525 -36.21 14.28 -8.74
C LYS A 525 -36.16 12.79 -8.34
N LYS A 526 -37.06 11.92 -8.82
CA LYS A 526 -37.23 10.57 -8.20
C LYS A 526 -36.21 9.51 -8.66
N ARG A 527 -35.99 9.35 -9.97
CA ARG A 527 -35.19 8.24 -10.52
C ARG A 527 -33.68 8.36 -10.24
N ARG A 528 -33.14 9.59 -10.26
CA ARG A 528 -31.71 9.84 -9.96
C ARG A 528 -31.40 9.79 -8.47
N GLN A 529 -32.33 10.20 -7.60
CA GLN A 529 -32.20 10.07 -6.15
C GLN A 529 -32.10 8.59 -5.76
N CYS A 530 -32.99 7.74 -6.30
CA CYS A 530 -33.00 6.30 -6.04
C CYS A 530 -31.68 5.62 -6.47
N LEU A 531 -31.20 5.88 -7.70
CA LEU A 531 -29.93 5.33 -8.19
C LEU A 531 -28.69 5.79 -7.41
N ARG A 532 -28.74 6.99 -6.82
CA ARG A 532 -27.64 7.50 -5.98
C ARG A 532 -27.66 6.89 -4.59
N ASN A 533 -28.83 6.79 -3.97
CA ASN A 533 -28.99 6.13 -2.68
C ASN A 533 -28.55 4.66 -2.78
N LEU A 534 -28.89 3.97 -3.87
CA LEU A 534 -28.44 2.60 -4.10
C LEU A 534 -26.91 2.47 -4.13
N LYS A 535 -26.20 3.41 -4.77
CA LYS A 535 -24.72 3.39 -4.79
C LYS A 535 -24.10 3.66 -3.43
N ALA A 536 -24.68 4.57 -2.64
CA ALA A 536 -24.22 4.85 -1.28
C ALA A 536 -24.47 3.65 -0.36
N ILE A 537 -25.63 3.00 -0.49
CA ILE A 537 -25.97 1.77 0.23
C ILE A 537 -25.00 0.64 -0.14
N LEU A 538 -24.73 0.45 -1.44
CA LEU A 538 -23.78 -0.57 -1.89
C LEU A 538 -22.36 -0.30 -1.35
N ALA A 539 -21.90 0.96 -1.39
CA ALA A 539 -20.60 1.35 -0.85
C ALA A 539 -20.51 1.11 0.66
N PHE A 540 -21.59 1.39 1.41
CA PHE A 540 -21.68 1.09 2.84
C PHE A 540 -21.57 -0.41 3.11
N PHE A 541 -22.28 -1.26 2.37
CA PHE A 541 -22.19 -2.71 2.54
C PHE A 541 -20.82 -3.28 2.16
N CYS A 542 -20.18 -2.78 1.10
CA CYS A 542 -18.80 -3.15 0.76
C CYS A 542 -17.82 -2.78 1.88
N TRP A 543 -18.00 -1.61 2.47
CA TRP A 543 -17.18 -1.14 3.58
C TRP A 543 -17.43 -1.94 4.87
N LEU A 544 -18.69 -2.26 5.18
CA LEU A 544 -19.05 -3.12 6.30
C LEU A 544 -18.45 -4.53 6.15
N GLY A 545 -18.47 -5.09 4.93
CA GLY A 545 -17.82 -6.36 4.63
C GLY A 545 -16.30 -6.32 4.82
N PHE A 546 -15.65 -5.23 4.42
CA PHE A 546 -14.23 -4.99 4.69
C PHE A 546 -13.93 -4.96 6.19
N LEU A 547 -14.79 -4.33 6.98
CA LEU A 547 -14.66 -4.25 8.43
C LEU A 547 -14.82 -5.58 9.16
N VAL A 548 -15.83 -6.36 8.78
CA VAL A 548 -15.99 -7.72 9.30
C VAL A 548 -14.76 -8.55 8.96
N TYR A 549 -14.18 -8.38 7.77
CA TYR A 549 -12.91 -9.01 7.41
C TYR A 549 -11.77 -8.55 8.32
N LEU A 550 -11.62 -7.24 8.60
CA LEU A 550 -10.60 -6.74 9.52
C LEU A 550 -10.73 -7.36 10.92
N ILE A 551 -11.96 -7.44 11.47
CA ILE A 551 -12.23 -8.03 12.78
C ILE A 551 -11.86 -9.52 12.79
N LEU A 552 -12.43 -10.30 11.87
CA LEU A 552 -12.31 -11.76 11.88
C LEU A 552 -10.90 -12.25 11.57
N ARG A 553 -10.16 -11.57 10.68
CA ARG A 553 -8.81 -12.01 10.29
C ARG A 553 -7.71 -11.44 11.16
N MET A 554 -7.91 -10.27 11.77
CA MET A 554 -6.81 -9.54 12.39
C MET A 554 -6.92 -9.36 13.89
N GLY A 555 -8.01 -9.83 14.52
CA GLY A 555 -8.17 -9.78 15.98
C GLY A 555 -8.15 -8.35 16.53
N ILE A 556 -8.54 -7.38 15.69
CA ILE A 556 -8.63 -5.96 16.07
C ILE A 556 -9.74 -5.84 17.11
N ASN A 557 -9.46 -5.09 18.18
CA ASN A 557 -10.42 -4.89 19.26
C ASN A 557 -11.62 -4.08 18.75
N THR A 558 -12.83 -4.40 19.21
CA THR A 558 -14.08 -3.83 18.68
C THR A 558 -14.14 -2.30 18.79
N TRP A 559 -13.48 -1.71 19.80
CA TRP A 559 -13.44 -0.26 19.98
C TRP A 559 -12.58 0.46 18.91
N GLU A 560 -11.47 -0.14 18.47
CA GLU A 560 -10.61 0.42 17.41
C GLU A 560 -11.37 0.48 16.09
N VAL A 561 -12.19 -0.56 15.87
CA VAL A 561 -13.12 -0.62 14.75
C VAL A 561 -14.17 0.49 14.86
N TYR A 562 -14.76 0.74 16.02
CA TYR A 562 -15.70 1.85 16.21
C TYR A 562 -15.06 3.22 15.94
N ALA A 563 -13.84 3.44 16.42
CA ALA A 563 -13.09 4.68 16.21
C ALA A 563 -12.79 4.94 14.72
N ILE A 564 -12.50 3.88 13.96
CA ILE A 564 -12.29 3.97 12.52
C ILE A 564 -13.62 4.18 11.80
N THR A 565 -14.69 3.50 12.23
CA THR A 565 -15.96 3.39 11.50
C THR A 565 -16.87 4.61 11.60
N LEU A 566 -17.10 5.07 12.82
CA LEU A 566 -18.08 6.12 13.11
C LEU A 566 -17.91 7.37 12.22
N PRO A 567 -16.68 7.85 11.95
CA PRO A 567 -16.53 9.02 11.12
C PRO A 567 -16.70 8.72 9.61
N PHE A 568 -16.70 7.48 9.11
CA PHE A 568 -17.13 7.23 7.71
C PHE A 568 -18.65 7.25 7.54
N LEU A 569 -19.40 6.94 8.59
CA LEU A 569 -20.87 6.91 8.53
C LEU A 569 -21.48 8.30 8.55
N LEU A 570 -20.88 9.22 9.32
CA LEU A 570 -21.36 10.60 9.44
C LEU A 570 -21.43 11.32 8.08
N PRO A 571 -20.39 11.31 7.21
CA PRO A 571 -20.47 11.86 5.86
C PRO A 571 -21.55 11.22 5.01
N ILE A 572 -21.77 9.90 5.10
CA ILE A 572 -22.78 9.22 4.28
C ILE A 572 -24.19 9.73 4.64
N VAL A 573 -24.52 9.77 5.93
CA VAL A 573 -25.80 10.30 6.42
C VAL A 573 -25.95 11.78 6.03
N PHE A 574 -24.89 12.57 6.21
CA PHE A 574 -24.91 14.01 5.94
C PHE A 574 -25.02 14.32 4.44
N VAL A 575 -24.30 13.58 3.60
CA VAL A 575 -24.37 13.66 2.13
C VAL A 575 -25.76 13.26 1.63
N ASN A 576 -26.37 12.21 2.20
CA ASN A 576 -27.74 11.83 1.86
C ASN A 576 -28.75 12.93 2.25
N ARG A 577 -28.61 13.52 3.44
CA ARG A 577 -29.45 14.64 3.88
C ARG A 577 -29.28 15.87 2.97
N LEU A 578 -28.04 16.19 2.60
CA LEU A 578 -27.73 17.30 1.70
C LEU A 578 -28.31 17.08 0.31
N PHE A 579 -28.19 15.87 -0.25
CA PHE A 579 -28.81 15.56 -1.53
C PHE A 579 -30.35 15.61 -1.46
N GLY A 580 -30.94 15.26 -0.32
CA GLY A 580 -32.36 15.48 -0.06
C GLY A 580 -32.74 16.96 -0.13
N GLN A 581 -31.99 17.83 0.54
CA GLN A 581 -32.20 19.29 0.49
C GLN A 581 -32.03 19.84 -0.93
N ILE A 582 -30.92 19.48 -1.58
CA ILE A 582 -30.60 19.87 -2.95
C ILE A 582 -31.71 19.51 -3.95
N ALA A 583 -32.30 18.33 -3.80
CA ALA A 583 -33.38 17.87 -4.67
C ALA A 583 -34.69 18.63 -4.46
N ARG A 584 -34.83 19.33 -3.33
CA ARG A 584 -35.98 20.19 -3.01
C ARG A 584 -35.75 21.66 -3.36
N GLU A 585 -34.56 22.04 -3.83
CA GLU A 585 -34.31 23.40 -4.31
C GLU A 585 -35.26 23.75 -5.47
N ARG A 586 -35.95 24.89 -5.37
CA ARG A 586 -36.89 25.39 -6.39
C ARG A 586 -36.56 26.84 -6.74
N LEU A 587 -36.84 27.21 -7.98
CA LEU A 587 -36.78 28.58 -8.46
C LEU A 587 -38.20 29.05 -8.71
N GLY A 588 -38.56 30.22 -8.18
CA GLY A 588 -39.90 30.79 -8.31
C GLY A 588 -39.86 32.15 -8.97
N LEU A 589 -40.91 32.53 -9.67
CA LEU A 589 -41.12 33.90 -10.15
C LEU A 589 -42.42 34.45 -9.59
N SER A 590 -42.40 35.68 -9.09
CA SER A 590 -43.59 36.40 -8.61
C SER A 590 -43.51 37.85 -9.08
N GLY A 591 -44.16 38.15 -10.20
CA GLY A 591 -44.02 39.45 -10.88
C GLY A 591 -42.56 39.72 -11.28
N GLU A 592 -42.00 40.81 -10.78
CA GLU A 592 -40.61 41.18 -11.03
C GLU A 592 -39.59 40.46 -10.14
N ASP A 593 -40.06 39.85 -9.05
CA ASP A 593 -39.19 39.26 -8.05
C ASP A 593 -38.81 37.82 -8.41
N LEU A 594 -37.53 37.47 -8.18
CA LEU A 594 -37.03 36.11 -8.28
C LEU A 594 -37.00 35.48 -6.89
N LEU A 595 -37.57 34.28 -6.77
CA LEU A 595 -37.65 33.51 -5.54
C LEU A 595 -36.74 32.28 -5.61
N ILE A 596 -36.05 31.99 -4.51
CA ILE A 596 -35.24 30.78 -4.34
C ILE A 596 -35.71 30.05 -3.09
N ASP A 597 -36.23 28.83 -3.24
CA ASP A 597 -36.35 27.87 -2.14
C ASP A 597 -35.07 27.05 -2.08
N ASP A 598 -34.33 27.13 -0.97
CA ASP A 598 -33.08 26.39 -0.78
C ASP A 598 -33.28 24.89 -0.47
N GLY A 599 -34.54 24.43 -0.43
CA GLY A 599 -34.93 23.05 -0.12
C GLY A 599 -34.78 22.68 1.37
N GLY A 600 -34.32 23.62 2.18
CA GLY A 600 -34.36 23.61 3.64
C GLY A 600 -35.61 24.30 4.22
N GLY A 601 -36.47 24.86 3.36
CA GLY A 601 -37.66 25.61 3.75
C GLY A 601 -37.43 27.12 3.87
N ARG A 602 -36.23 27.61 3.54
CA ARG A 602 -35.97 29.06 3.46
C ARG A 602 -36.26 29.53 2.04
N ILE A 603 -37.07 30.58 1.92
CA ILE A 603 -37.39 31.22 0.65
C ILE A 603 -36.73 32.59 0.64
N GLY A 604 -35.77 32.77 -0.27
CA GLY A 604 -35.18 34.07 -0.57
C GLY A 604 -35.98 34.75 -1.67
N LYS A 605 -36.28 36.02 -1.51
CA LYS A 605 -37.02 36.83 -2.49
C LYS A 605 -36.25 38.10 -2.72
N GLY A 606 -36.03 38.45 -3.99
CA GLY A 606 -35.32 39.67 -4.30
C GLY A 606 -35.46 40.13 -5.74
N ARG A 607 -35.19 41.42 -5.92
CA ARG A 607 -35.11 42.09 -7.21
C ARG A 607 -33.71 41.96 -7.82
N GLU A 608 -33.56 42.39 -9.06
CA GLU A 608 -32.36 42.25 -9.89
C GLU A 608 -31.06 42.64 -9.18
N THR A 609 -31.05 43.76 -8.45
CA THR A 609 -29.86 44.25 -7.72
C THR A 609 -29.45 43.39 -6.51
N GLN A 610 -30.35 42.53 -6.03
CA GLN A 610 -30.11 41.62 -4.91
C GLN A 610 -29.68 40.22 -5.37
N ILE A 611 -29.72 39.98 -6.68
CA ILE A 611 -29.30 38.72 -7.29
C ILE A 611 -27.77 38.72 -7.37
N LYS A 612 -27.14 37.69 -6.81
CA LYS A 612 -25.73 37.39 -7.09
C LYS A 612 -25.61 36.04 -7.75
N TYR A 613 -24.74 35.92 -8.75
CA TYR A 613 -24.64 34.69 -9.54
C TYR A 613 -23.20 34.29 -9.87
N SER A 614 -23.04 33.02 -10.20
CA SER A 614 -21.84 32.46 -10.82
C SER A 614 -22.26 31.41 -11.87
N ARG A 615 -21.32 30.89 -12.66
CA ARG A 615 -21.56 29.94 -13.77
C ARG A 615 -22.44 28.70 -13.48
N GLY A 616 -22.73 28.38 -12.23
CA GLY A 616 -23.65 27.27 -11.90
C GLY A 616 -24.44 27.46 -10.62
N LEU A 617 -24.43 28.65 -10.02
CA LEU A 617 -25.03 28.94 -8.72
C LEU A 617 -25.67 30.33 -8.75
N LEU A 618 -26.80 30.44 -8.06
CA LEU A 618 -27.54 31.68 -7.90
C LEU A 618 -27.83 31.88 -6.40
N THR A 619 -27.72 33.11 -5.92
CA THR A 619 -28.08 33.46 -4.54
C THR A 619 -28.87 34.75 -4.45
N ILE A 620 -29.87 34.76 -3.57
CA ILE A 620 -30.74 35.89 -3.26
C ILE A 620 -31.01 35.83 -1.75
N THR A 621 -30.76 36.93 -1.04
CA THR A 621 -31.05 37.09 0.40
C THR A 621 -30.61 35.88 1.25
N GLY A 622 -29.40 35.36 1.00
CA GLY A 622 -28.82 34.22 1.74
C GLY A 622 -29.38 32.83 1.37
N CYS A 623 -30.32 32.75 0.44
CA CYS A 623 -30.78 31.49 -0.16
C CYS A 623 -29.94 31.18 -1.41
N VAL A 624 -29.63 29.91 -1.61
CA VAL A 624 -28.72 29.45 -2.67
C VAL A 624 -29.38 28.32 -3.44
N VAL A 625 -29.34 28.40 -4.77
CA VAL A 625 -29.73 27.31 -5.66
C VAL A 625 -28.63 27.00 -6.66
N ALA A 626 -28.42 25.71 -6.93
CA ALA A 626 -27.53 25.34 -8.04
C ALA A 626 -28.32 25.19 -9.35
N LEU A 627 -27.97 26.03 -10.31
CA LEU A 627 -28.42 25.91 -11.70
C LEU A 627 -27.79 24.67 -12.38
N GLY A 628 -26.63 24.23 -11.89
CA GLY A 628 -25.85 23.12 -12.45
C GLY A 628 -24.84 23.60 -13.50
N LEU A 629 -23.94 22.70 -13.91
CA LEU A 629 -23.03 23.00 -15.02
C LEU A 629 -23.79 22.93 -16.36
N PRO A 630 -23.35 23.60 -17.43
CA PRO A 630 -24.02 23.57 -18.73
C PRO A 630 -24.33 22.14 -19.23
N ALA A 631 -23.42 21.18 -19.01
CA ALA A 631 -23.61 19.78 -19.39
C ALA A 631 -24.59 18.99 -18.49
N LYS A 632 -24.96 19.54 -17.33
CA LYS A 632 -25.78 18.91 -16.29
C LYS A 632 -26.64 19.97 -15.57
N ARG A 633 -27.40 20.78 -16.33
CA ARG A 633 -28.34 21.74 -15.75
C ARG A 633 -29.41 21.00 -14.93
N ARG A 634 -29.84 21.65 -13.85
CA ARG A 634 -30.84 21.09 -12.92
C ARG A 634 -32.27 21.47 -13.25
N PHE A 635 -32.44 22.62 -13.90
CA PHE A 635 -33.71 23.08 -14.42
C PHE A 635 -33.65 23.03 -15.94
N HIS A 636 -34.82 23.07 -16.58
CA HIS A 636 -34.91 23.11 -18.04
C HIS A 636 -34.16 24.34 -18.57
N LEU A 637 -33.40 24.10 -19.64
CA LEU A 637 -32.54 25.09 -20.26
C LEU A 637 -33.36 26.31 -20.68
N ASP A 638 -34.45 26.03 -21.39
CA ASP A 638 -35.34 27.01 -21.96
C ASP A 638 -35.95 27.85 -20.83
N THR A 639 -36.47 27.23 -19.77
CA THR A 639 -37.06 27.96 -18.64
C THR A 639 -36.06 28.88 -17.95
N ILE A 640 -34.81 28.44 -17.75
CA ILE A 640 -33.76 29.32 -17.19
C ILE A 640 -33.47 30.47 -18.15
N GLU A 641 -33.25 30.20 -19.43
CA GLU A 641 -32.80 31.21 -20.39
C GLU A 641 -33.87 32.25 -20.70
N TRP A 642 -35.13 31.84 -20.73
CA TRP A 642 -36.25 32.72 -21.03
C TRP A 642 -36.73 33.53 -19.83
N GLN A 643 -36.80 32.91 -18.65
CA GLN A 643 -37.50 33.52 -17.52
C GLN A 643 -36.56 34.00 -16.41
N VAL A 644 -35.42 33.33 -16.22
CA VAL A 644 -34.48 33.62 -15.12
C VAL A 644 -33.32 34.48 -15.59
N MET A 645 -32.71 34.17 -16.75
CA MET A 645 -31.51 34.86 -17.23
C MET A 645 -31.68 36.36 -17.45
N PRO A 646 -32.81 36.88 -17.98
CA PRO A 646 -32.97 38.33 -18.13
C PRO A 646 -32.80 39.08 -16.80
N LYS A 647 -33.25 38.49 -15.69
CA LYS A 647 -33.11 39.04 -14.34
C LYS A 647 -31.71 38.82 -13.76
N VAL A 648 -31.10 37.67 -14.05
CA VAL A 648 -29.78 37.31 -13.53
C VAL A 648 -28.66 38.13 -14.16
N ILE A 649 -28.77 38.48 -15.44
CA ILE A 649 -27.76 39.30 -16.15
C ILE A 649 -27.60 40.68 -15.50
N LEU A 650 -28.67 41.18 -14.87
CA LEU A 650 -28.68 42.46 -14.16
C LEU A 650 -28.15 42.35 -12.71
N GLY A 651 -27.90 41.13 -12.23
CA GLY A 651 -27.31 40.87 -10.92
C GLY A 651 -25.79 40.98 -10.87
N GLU A 652 -25.23 40.85 -9.67
CA GLU A 652 -23.79 40.89 -9.43
C GLU A 652 -23.14 39.52 -9.75
N GLU A 653 -22.23 39.46 -10.72
CA GLU A 653 -21.40 38.27 -10.92
C GLU A 653 -20.35 38.17 -9.80
N ILE A 654 -20.38 37.08 -9.05
CA ILE A 654 -19.42 36.82 -7.96
C ILE A 654 -18.52 35.63 -8.28
N SER A 655 -17.27 35.73 -7.83
CA SER A 655 -16.31 34.64 -7.99
C SER A 655 -16.73 33.40 -7.18
N PRO A 656 -16.28 32.19 -7.56
CA PRO A 656 -16.55 30.98 -6.79
C PRO A 656 -16.09 31.05 -5.32
N TRP A 657 -15.07 31.86 -5.02
CA TRP A 657 -14.57 32.06 -3.66
C TRP A 657 -15.50 32.95 -2.85
N GLN A 658 -15.88 34.11 -3.38
CA GLN A 658 -16.86 35.01 -2.74
C GLN A 658 -18.19 34.30 -2.51
N PHE A 659 -18.61 33.46 -3.46
CA PHE A 659 -19.80 32.62 -3.31
C PHE A 659 -19.68 31.67 -2.12
N TRP A 660 -18.53 31.01 -1.96
CA TRP A 660 -18.29 30.10 -0.85
C TRP A 660 -18.30 30.84 0.48
N GLU A 661 -17.61 31.98 0.55
CA GLU A 661 -17.57 32.82 1.74
C GLU A 661 -18.97 33.30 2.15
N GLN A 662 -19.76 33.75 1.18
CA GLN A 662 -21.15 34.16 1.40
C GLN A 662 -22.02 32.98 1.86
N SER A 663 -21.93 31.83 1.17
CA SER A 663 -22.62 30.59 1.59
C SER A 663 -22.24 30.15 3.00
N TYR A 664 -21.00 30.39 3.41
CA TYR A 664 -20.52 30.10 4.76
C TYR A 664 -21.13 31.05 5.79
N LYS A 665 -21.10 32.36 5.52
CA LYS A 665 -21.73 33.40 6.35
C LYS A 665 -23.23 33.17 6.52
N ASP A 666 -23.92 32.74 5.47
CA ASP A 666 -25.37 32.50 5.46
C ASP A 666 -25.78 31.14 6.06
N GLY A 667 -24.81 30.39 6.61
CA GLY A 667 -25.03 29.12 7.27
C GLY A 667 -25.55 28.02 6.34
N HIS A 668 -25.29 28.12 5.04
CA HIS A 668 -25.82 27.22 4.02
C HIS A 668 -25.29 25.79 4.22
N ALA A 669 -26.14 24.79 4.03
CA ALA A 669 -25.84 23.38 4.32
C ALA A 669 -24.60 22.86 3.55
N ARG A 670 -24.36 23.35 2.33
CA ARG A 670 -23.17 22.98 1.53
C ARG A 670 -21.86 23.48 2.12
N ALA A 671 -21.85 24.70 2.67
CA ALA A 671 -20.66 25.27 3.28
C ALA A 671 -20.34 24.55 4.61
N LYS A 672 -21.37 24.23 5.40
CA LYS A 672 -21.25 23.38 6.60
C LYS A 672 -20.66 22.00 6.26
N LEU A 673 -21.12 21.37 5.17
CA LEU A 673 -20.61 20.08 4.72
C LEU A 673 -19.13 20.15 4.32
N LEU A 674 -18.74 21.18 3.57
CA LEU A 674 -17.33 21.33 3.18
C LEU A 674 -16.44 21.52 4.41
N ARG A 675 -16.89 22.30 5.41
CA ARG A 675 -16.17 22.45 6.69
C ARG A 675 -15.99 21.12 7.40
N ILE A 676 -17.06 20.33 7.55
CA ILE A 676 -16.99 18.99 8.14
C ILE A 676 -16.00 18.12 7.37
N PHE A 677 -16.07 18.12 6.03
CA PHE A 677 -15.19 17.30 5.20
C PHE A 677 -13.71 17.68 5.36
N ILE A 678 -13.40 18.99 5.41
CA ILE A 678 -12.04 19.49 5.66
C ILE A 678 -11.58 19.09 7.07
N THR A 679 -12.41 19.30 8.10
CA THR A 679 -12.09 18.89 9.47
C THR A 679 -11.80 17.39 9.56
N MET A 680 -12.57 16.57 8.85
CA MET A 680 -12.35 15.13 8.80
C MET A 680 -11.06 14.76 8.08
N ILE A 681 -10.74 15.39 6.94
CA ILE A 681 -9.47 15.18 6.24
C ILE A 681 -8.31 15.52 7.17
N VAL A 682 -8.38 16.64 7.89
CA VAL A 682 -7.34 17.05 8.85
C VAL A 682 -7.23 16.05 9.99
N TYR A 683 -8.36 15.64 10.58
CA TYR A 683 -8.40 14.63 11.64
C TYR A 683 -7.76 13.30 11.18
N TYR A 684 -8.12 12.80 10.00
CA TYR A 684 -7.60 11.53 9.51
C TYR A 684 -6.16 11.58 9.02
N SER A 685 -5.74 12.70 8.45
CA SER A 685 -4.38 12.81 7.90
C SER A 685 -3.34 13.11 8.98
N ILE A 686 -3.76 13.71 10.10
CA ILE A 686 -2.86 14.18 11.16
C ILE A 686 -3.10 13.46 12.47
N LEU A 687 -4.34 13.45 12.98
CA LEU A 687 -4.63 12.96 14.33
C LEU A 687 -4.68 11.43 14.41
N LEU A 688 -5.20 10.75 13.38
CA LEU A 688 -5.29 9.29 13.38
C LEU A 688 -3.89 8.62 13.42
N PRO A 689 -2.90 9.03 12.61
CA PRO A 689 -1.54 8.49 12.72
C PRO A 689 -0.89 8.77 14.08
N ILE A 690 -1.13 9.95 14.67
CA ILE A 690 -0.60 10.31 15.99
C ILE A 690 -1.21 9.42 17.09
N MET A 691 -2.54 9.22 17.07
CA MET A 691 -3.22 8.34 18.01
C MET A 691 -2.70 6.90 17.92
N PHE A 692 -2.52 6.38 16.70
CA PHE A 692 -1.94 5.04 16.51
C PHE A 692 -0.51 4.98 17.03
N TYR A 693 0.31 6.00 16.81
CA TYR A 693 1.67 6.07 17.33
C TYR A 693 1.71 6.09 18.86
N LEU A 694 0.77 6.77 19.51
CA LEU A 694 0.70 6.87 20.98
C LEU A 694 0.17 5.61 21.66
N VAL A 695 -0.71 4.85 21.00
CA VAL A 695 -1.26 3.59 21.52
C VAL A 695 -0.29 2.42 21.30
N SER A 696 0.66 2.55 20.37
CA SER A 696 1.53 1.49 19.87
C SER A 696 2.92 1.47 20.49
#